data_AF-A0A9P3PXD0-F1
#
_entry.id   AF-A0A9P3PXD0-F1
#
_cell.length_a   1.000
_cell.length_b   1.000
_cell.length_c   1.000
_cell.angle_alpha   90.00
_cell.angle_beta   90.00
_cell.angle_gamma   90.00
#
_symmetry.space_group_name_H-M   'P 1'
#
loop_
_entity.id
_entity.type
_entity.pdbx_description
1 polymer ?
#
loop_
_entity_poly.entity_id
_entity_poly.type
_entity_poly.pdbx_seq_one_letter_code
_entity_poly.pdbx_strand_id
1 'polypeptide(L)'
;MANVFCRAPIALVHRAGWSTWRTRNAFNPYSTASQNLDVGLHTIRRRAQHLPLLQTLHPERLKPSDFIDVSNREKFPVYLDGDRTHISYTSFAARRIPFPPDTRGFLYYHHDCDLPPTAGEIRLRLTAAPDPRLFEDGRDLVGPRGVEPWSIDLFQMMEPAYAPMRNMLLREGLCSPSLLYELEKGFTGHRPMNDVQKLYYLEQPFVADLGCWNLTLRVFGPSSISHVSVQRLFMDFRASHQSLPYSGRVLLRFERSTLPEHDGTNTLVIRVLKVLEPIKCRIPGYDMRLPIPEAGKLVETYKAGRKLTVYAVDLAKPPLFLTNLTVLVGEPGPPAPTSPTAHVLRRFHQPSTASSLSPSSKSPRKLVSRTIQTLQPDRLTASDFIDLSDLTRRIIHVTSRCGTYSGVRVEYYNGHFTRHKTQAHLPFPSNARGFLYYHNDPTLPHTTGCIRFRLTSASDPALFTSGDDLLGRNGLPWSISLFQLATQSKYAAFKSKVVEEGLIAASAMREATEGWGGNPSRCKFWITTQSLHYLEQPFGVNVAGHTRSLAVFTPSRTGSVMVVQLFWDMRRRVLAPPYTGRVLVRFERSALPEHAHGRFLVVRVLKIVEPIEVAIPGYDMWFPVPKEGSLVQRHAGKKTVPLSIDLDNPRHGLKDLALLA
;
A
#
# COMPACT_ATOMS: atom_id res chain seq x y z
N MET A 1 -68.99 -4.17 -24.68
CA MET A 1 -70.04 -3.21 -24.25
C MET A 1 -69.38 -1.92 -23.81
N ALA A 2 -70.14 -0.81 -23.67
CA ALA A 2 -69.64 0.56 -23.46
C ALA A 2 -68.61 0.69 -22.31
N ASN A 3 -67.55 1.50 -22.34
CA ASN A 3 -67.28 2.83 -22.95
C ASN A 3 -67.82 4.03 -22.13
N VAL A 4 -67.08 5.16 -22.21
CA VAL A 4 -67.31 6.49 -21.56
C VAL A 4 -66.97 6.52 -20.05
N PHE A 5 -66.24 7.48 -19.42
CA PHE A 5 -65.27 8.57 -19.77
C PHE A 5 -64.61 9.06 -18.41
N CYS A 6 -63.70 10.05 -18.26
CA CYS A 6 -63.12 11.08 -19.15
C CYS A 6 -61.69 11.57 -18.75
N ARG A 7 -60.85 11.82 -19.75
CA ARG A 7 -59.89 12.94 -20.02
C ARG A 7 -59.12 13.70 -18.91
N ALA A 8 -57.82 13.86 -19.17
CA ALA A 8 -56.94 14.94 -18.67
C ALA A 8 -57.20 16.30 -19.35
N PRO A 9 -56.48 17.37 -18.94
CA PRO A 9 -55.68 18.08 -19.94
C PRO A 9 -54.22 18.35 -19.52
N ILE A 10 -53.47 19.01 -20.41
CA ILE A 10 -52.01 19.07 -20.50
C ILE A 10 -51.47 20.49 -20.24
N ALA A 11 -50.31 20.55 -19.57
CA ALA A 11 -49.27 21.60 -19.54
C ALA A 11 -49.61 23.11 -19.43
N LEU A 12 -48.82 23.81 -18.59
CA LEU A 12 -47.93 24.87 -19.12
C LEU A 12 -46.69 25.08 -18.23
N VAL A 13 -45.76 25.90 -18.71
CA VAL A 13 -44.34 25.97 -18.29
C VAL A 13 -44.01 27.34 -17.69
N HIS A 14 -43.25 27.43 -16.58
CA HIS A 14 -42.01 28.25 -16.50
C HIS A 14 -41.20 28.15 -15.18
N ARG A 15 -39.95 28.62 -15.27
CA ARG A 15 -38.81 28.52 -14.32
C ARG A 15 -38.87 29.48 -13.12
N ALA A 16 -38.18 29.17 -12.01
CA ALA A 16 -36.91 29.83 -11.58
C ALA A 16 -36.46 29.54 -10.12
N GLY A 17 -35.16 29.71 -9.82
CA GLY A 17 -34.57 29.92 -8.47
C GLY A 17 -34.27 28.66 -7.63
N TRP A 18 -33.09 28.02 -7.68
CA TRP A 18 -31.73 28.39 -7.18
C TRP A 18 -31.52 28.36 -5.65
N SER A 19 -30.63 27.43 -5.24
CA SER A 19 -29.54 27.55 -4.23
C SER A 19 -29.76 28.41 -2.95
N THR A 20 -29.47 27.95 -1.74
CA THR A 20 -28.19 27.44 -1.20
C THR A 20 -28.43 27.02 0.26
N TRP A 21 -27.61 26.12 0.83
CA TRP A 21 -27.41 26.10 2.29
C TRP A 21 -25.96 25.78 2.66
N ARG A 22 -25.24 26.81 3.14
CA ARG A 22 -24.02 26.64 3.94
C ARG A 22 -24.41 26.50 5.41
N THR A 23 -23.62 25.70 6.11
CA THR A 23 -23.42 25.66 7.57
C THR A 23 -23.90 26.87 8.40
N ARG A 24 -24.60 26.59 9.50
CA ARG A 24 -24.11 26.89 10.87
C ARG A 24 -24.96 26.23 11.96
N ASN A 25 -24.28 25.78 13.02
CA ASN A 25 -24.92 25.42 14.29
C ASN A 25 -25.42 26.69 14.99
N ALA A 26 -26.61 26.62 15.58
CA ALA A 26 -27.03 27.46 16.70
C ALA A 26 -28.03 26.67 17.57
N PHE A 27 -27.81 26.68 18.90
CA PHE A 27 -28.85 26.42 19.91
C PHE A 27 -29.93 27.55 19.79
N ASN A 28 -31.19 27.48 20.25
CA ASN A 28 -31.79 26.77 21.40
C ASN A 28 -33.34 26.57 21.18
N PRO A 29 -34.27 26.52 22.19
CA PRO A 29 -35.09 25.35 22.53
C PRO A 29 -36.62 25.47 22.26
N TYR A 30 -37.39 24.51 22.82
CA TYR A 30 -38.87 24.32 22.82
C TYR A 30 -39.43 23.67 21.53
N SER A 31 -39.81 22.39 21.57
CA SER A 31 -41.17 21.86 21.86
C SER A 31 -41.90 21.52 20.54
N THR A 32 -42.62 20.41 20.32
CA THR A 32 -42.93 19.21 21.11
C THR A 32 -43.33 18.11 20.13
N ALA A 33 -42.69 16.93 20.14
CA ALA A 33 -43.09 15.77 19.32
C ALA A 33 -42.68 14.42 19.95
N SER A 34 -42.85 14.30 21.26
CA SER A 34 -42.72 13.02 21.96
C SER A 34 -43.95 12.17 21.71
N GLN A 35 -43.78 10.91 21.24
CA GLN A 35 -44.50 9.72 21.75
C GLN A 35 -44.18 8.39 21.06
N ASN A 36 -43.52 8.36 19.89
CA ASN A 36 -43.32 7.11 19.12
C ASN A 36 -41.85 6.64 18.94
N LEU A 37 -40.93 7.04 19.84
CA LEU A 37 -39.49 6.71 19.73
C LEU A 37 -38.92 5.83 20.86
N ASP A 38 -39.67 5.59 21.94
CA ASP A 38 -39.11 5.01 23.17
C ASP A 38 -38.82 3.50 23.12
N VAL A 39 -39.64 2.73 22.39
CA VAL A 39 -39.58 1.25 22.41
C VAL A 39 -38.31 0.71 21.74
N GLY A 40 -37.75 1.41 20.75
CA GLY A 40 -36.52 1.00 20.05
C GLY A 40 -35.21 1.40 20.73
N LEU A 41 -35.22 2.47 21.55
CA LEU A 41 -34.02 2.98 22.21
C LEU A 41 -33.66 2.19 23.49
N HIS A 42 -34.65 1.63 24.17
CA HIS A 42 -34.45 0.86 25.39
C HIS A 42 -33.68 -0.45 25.16
N THR A 43 -33.94 -1.17 24.06
CA THR A 43 -33.26 -2.43 23.71
C THR A 43 -31.81 -2.23 23.29
N ILE A 44 -31.49 -1.10 22.64
CA ILE A 44 -30.10 -0.76 22.26
C ILE A 44 -29.31 -0.28 23.47
N ARG A 45 -29.91 0.53 24.36
CA ARG A 45 -29.28 0.98 25.61
C ARG A 45 -28.97 -0.18 26.57
N ARG A 46 -29.89 -1.13 26.78
CA ARG A 46 -29.66 -2.29 27.70
C ARG A 46 -28.45 -3.15 27.34
N ARG A 47 -28.08 -3.27 26.06
CA ARG A 47 -26.90 -4.06 25.64
C ARG A 47 -25.56 -3.33 25.82
N ALA A 48 -25.56 -2.02 26.03
CA ALA A 48 -24.36 -1.24 26.29
C ALA A 48 -23.99 -1.17 27.79
N GLN A 49 -24.92 -1.47 28.70
CA GLN A 49 -24.79 -1.29 30.15
C GLN A 49 -23.87 -2.29 30.88
N HIS A 50 -23.28 -3.27 30.19
CA HIS A 50 -22.44 -4.32 30.78
C HIS A 50 -21.02 -4.45 30.20
N LEU A 51 -20.57 -3.47 29.42
CA LEU A 51 -19.19 -3.45 28.90
C LEU A 51 -18.40 -2.35 29.62
N PRO A 52 -17.20 -2.65 30.18
CA PRO A 52 -16.45 -1.68 30.96
C PRO A 52 -16.03 -0.47 30.12
N LEU A 53 -16.29 0.72 30.66
CA LEU A 53 -15.77 1.99 30.20
C LEU A 53 -14.43 2.22 30.90
N LEU A 54 -13.35 2.19 30.13
CA LEU A 54 -12.00 2.44 30.65
C LEU A 54 -11.84 3.93 30.93
N GLN A 55 -11.46 4.25 32.17
CA GLN A 55 -11.31 5.62 32.64
C GLN A 55 -9.90 6.19 32.43
N THR A 56 -8.90 5.30 32.34
CA THR A 56 -7.48 5.65 32.20
C THR A 56 -6.71 4.59 31.39
N LEU A 57 -5.52 4.94 30.92
CA LEU A 57 -4.48 4.02 30.47
C LEU A 57 -3.17 4.18 31.29
N HIS A 58 -3.16 5.01 32.33
CA HIS A 58 -2.01 5.24 33.20
C HIS A 58 -1.98 4.19 34.33
N PRO A 59 -0.90 3.37 34.49
CA PRO A 59 -0.82 2.31 35.49
C PRO A 59 -1.23 2.73 36.91
N GLU A 60 -0.64 3.82 37.40
CA GLU A 60 -0.88 4.37 38.75
C GLU A 60 -2.30 4.92 38.99
N ARG A 61 -3.13 5.04 37.94
CA ARG A 61 -4.48 5.62 38.02
C ARG A 61 -5.60 4.60 37.79
N LEU A 62 -5.23 3.34 37.56
CA LEU A 62 -6.15 2.23 37.30
C LEU A 62 -7.15 2.05 38.46
N LYS A 63 -8.38 1.71 38.11
CA LYS A 63 -9.47 1.41 39.06
C LYS A 63 -10.02 0.01 38.81
N PRO A 64 -10.69 -0.62 39.80
CA PRO A 64 -11.39 -1.89 39.61
C PRO A 64 -12.35 -1.92 38.41
N SER A 65 -12.92 -0.77 38.01
CA SER A 65 -13.79 -0.62 36.83
C SER A 65 -13.07 -0.75 35.48
N ASP A 66 -11.75 -0.59 35.45
CA ASP A 66 -10.93 -0.67 34.22
C ASP A 66 -10.50 -2.13 33.91
N PHE A 67 -10.88 -3.07 34.77
CA PHE A 67 -10.60 -4.50 34.60
C PHE A 67 -11.48 -5.08 33.48
N ILE A 68 -10.86 -5.76 32.54
CA ILE A 68 -11.52 -6.42 31.40
C ILE A 68 -11.28 -7.91 31.40
N ASP A 69 -12.28 -8.69 31.00
CA ASP A 69 -12.12 -10.10 30.63
C ASP A 69 -12.40 -10.27 29.13
N VAL A 70 -11.36 -10.68 28.40
CA VAL A 70 -11.40 -10.88 26.95
C VAL A 70 -11.24 -12.35 26.55
N SER A 71 -11.20 -13.25 27.54
CA SER A 71 -10.97 -14.69 27.37
C SER A 71 -11.80 -15.30 26.25
N ASN A 72 -11.15 -16.08 25.38
CA ASN A 72 -11.77 -16.81 24.27
C ASN A 72 -12.51 -15.95 23.22
N ARG A 73 -12.31 -14.63 23.17
CA ARG A 73 -12.93 -13.74 22.18
C ARG A 73 -11.96 -13.38 21.06
N GLU A 74 -12.39 -13.41 19.80
CA GLU A 74 -11.55 -12.95 18.67
C GLU A 74 -11.43 -11.43 18.57
N LYS A 75 -12.43 -10.72 19.12
CA LYS A 75 -12.56 -9.28 19.08
C LYS A 75 -13.32 -8.80 20.32
N PHE A 76 -12.73 -7.90 21.09
CA PHE A 76 -13.38 -7.32 22.27
C PHE A 76 -13.66 -5.83 22.02
N PRO A 77 -14.90 -5.34 22.21
CA PRO A 77 -15.20 -3.91 22.16
C PRO A 77 -14.66 -3.23 23.42
N VAL A 78 -13.97 -2.10 23.25
CA VAL A 78 -13.47 -1.28 24.35
C VAL A 78 -14.10 0.10 24.24
N TYR A 79 -14.50 0.69 25.36
CA TYR A 79 -15.02 2.04 25.43
C TYR A 79 -14.04 2.92 26.19
N LEU A 80 -13.69 4.07 25.61
CA LEU A 80 -12.80 5.08 26.17
C LEU A 80 -13.47 6.44 25.89
N ASP A 81 -13.72 7.22 26.94
CA ASP A 81 -14.42 8.53 26.85
C ASP A 81 -15.77 8.50 26.11
N GLY A 82 -16.50 7.39 26.24
CA GLY A 82 -17.78 7.15 25.58
C GLY A 82 -17.67 6.69 24.12
N ASP A 83 -16.52 6.89 23.48
CA ASP A 83 -16.25 6.40 22.14
C ASP A 83 -15.86 4.91 22.15
N ARG A 84 -16.24 4.20 21.07
CA ARG A 84 -16.05 2.76 20.93
C ARG A 84 -14.89 2.41 20.01
N THR A 85 -13.93 1.64 20.51
CA THR A 85 -12.89 0.97 19.74
C THR A 85 -12.97 -0.56 19.93
N HIS A 86 -11.93 -1.29 19.51
CA HIS A 86 -11.82 -2.73 19.73
C HIS A 86 -10.37 -3.20 19.84
N ILE A 87 -10.16 -4.29 20.56
CA ILE A 87 -8.89 -5.04 20.59
C ILE A 87 -9.09 -6.45 20.04
N SER A 88 -8.02 -7.06 19.51
CA SER A 88 -8.05 -8.42 18.97
C SER A 88 -6.67 -9.10 19.04
N TYR A 89 -6.68 -10.40 19.34
CA TYR A 89 -5.50 -11.26 19.26
C TYR A 89 -5.30 -11.72 17.80
N THR A 90 -4.11 -11.50 17.23
CA THR A 90 -3.87 -11.69 15.77
C THR A 90 -2.64 -12.55 15.54
N SER A 91 -2.85 -13.73 14.97
CA SER A 91 -1.80 -14.70 14.64
C SER A 91 -0.80 -14.21 13.59
N PHE A 92 0.36 -14.88 13.54
CA PHE A 92 1.50 -14.65 12.62
C PHE A 92 1.12 -14.47 11.13
N ALA A 93 -0.01 -15.02 10.70
CA ALA A 93 -0.56 -14.92 9.34
C ALA A 93 -1.56 -13.75 9.17
N ALA A 94 -1.55 -12.77 10.07
CA ALA A 94 -2.52 -11.68 10.19
C ALA A 94 -4.00 -12.12 10.32
N ARG A 95 -4.26 -13.37 10.74
CA ARG A 95 -5.62 -13.87 11.03
C ARG A 95 -5.95 -13.57 12.48
N ARG A 96 -7.13 -13.00 12.74
CA ARG A 96 -7.69 -12.94 14.10
C ARG A 96 -7.88 -14.36 14.63
N ILE A 97 -7.58 -14.53 15.90
CA ILE A 97 -7.76 -15.75 16.68
C ILE A 97 -8.35 -15.35 18.04
N PRO A 98 -8.98 -16.26 18.79
CA PRO A 98 -9.41 -15.99 20.15
C PRO A 98 -8.23 -15.56 21.04
N PHE A 99 -8.45 -14.60 21.94
CA PHE A 99 -7.58 -14.44 23.10
C PHE A 99 -7.53 -15.76 23.89
N PRO A 100 -6.38 -16.11 24.53
CA PRO A 100 -6.28 -17.31 25.35
C PRO A 100 -7.36 -17.41 26.45
N PRO A 101 -7.64 -18.60 26.99
CA PRO A 101 -8.38 -18.73 28.25
C PRO A 101 -7.72 -17.94 29.37
N ASP A 102 -8.51 -17.45 30.33
CA ASP A 102 -8.06 -16.66 31.49
C ASP A 102 -7.29 -15.36 31.11
N THR A 103 -7.67 -14.74 29.98
CA THR A 103 -7.13 -13.44 29.55
C THR A 103 -7.97 -12.32 30.16
N ARG A 104 -7.67 -11.97 31.41
CA ARG A 104 -8.32 -10.90 32.17
C ARG A 104 -7.30 -10.02 32.91
N GLY A 105 -7.59 -8.72 33.03
CA GLY A 105 -6.62 -7.75 33.54
C GLY A 105 -6.89 -6.31 33.09
N PHE A 106 -5.85 -5.48 33.06
CA PHE A 106 -5.92 -4.04 32.79
C PHE A 106 -5.19 -3.65 31.50
N LEU A 107 -5.82 -2.83 30.65
CA LEU A 107 -5.10 -2.15 29.57
C LEU A 107 -4.33 -0.97 30.13
N TYR A 108 -3.07 -0.81 29.70
CA TYR A 108 -2.23 0.29 30.14
C TYR A 108 -1.26 0.71 29.05
N TYR A 109 -0.80 1.96 29.09
CA TYR A 109 0.24 2.49 28.24
C TYR A 109 1.63 2.21 28.82
N HIS A 110 2.52 1.73 27.97
CA HIS A 110 3.90 1.44 28.29
C HIS A 110 4.82 2.09 27.26
N HIS A 111 5.93 2.65 27.74
CA HIS A 111 7.07 3.07 26.94
C HIS A 111 8.33 2.67 27.72
N ASP A 112 9.26 2.01 27.04
CA ASP A 112 10.57 1.67 27.59
C ASP A 112 11.47 2.90 27.44
N CYS A 113 12.02 3.39 28.56
CA CYS A 113 12.82 4.62 28.58
C CYS A 113 14.11 4.52 27.75
N ASP A 114 14.62 3.31 27.53
CA ASP A 114 15.78 3.05 26.68
C ASP A 114 15.43 3.00 25.18
N LEU A 115 14.14 3.10 24.82
CA LEU A 115 13.66 3.11 23.42
C LEU A 115 13.16 4.50 22.99
N PRO A 116 13.19 4.82 21.67
CA PRO A 116 12.61 6.07 21.17
C PRO A 116 11.14 6.25 21.60
N PRO A 117 10.64 7.48 21.82
CA PRO A 117 9.24 7.70 22.21
C PRO A 117 8.20 7.10 21.25
N THR A 118 8.56 6.91 19.97
CA THR A 118 7.75 6.21 18.96
C THR A 118 7.54 4.71 19.24
N ALA A 119 8.25 4.13 20.21
CA ALA A 119 8.10 2.77 20.70
C ALA A 119 6.95 2.57 21.70
N GLY A 120 6.30 3.66 22.15
CA GLY A 120 5.15 3.59 23.04
C GLY A 120 4.03 2.68 22.53
N GLU A 121 3.39 1.95 23.44
CA GLU A 121 2.40 0.94 23.11
C GLU A 121 1.40 0.69 24.25
N ILE A 122 0.17 0.30 23.92
CA ILE A 122 -0.81 -0.18 24.89
C ILE A 122 -0.64 -1.70 25.03
N ARG A 123 -0.49 -2.19 26.26
CA ARG A 123 -0.40 -3.61 26.61
C ARG A 123 -1.60 -4.03 27.46
N LEU A 124 -1.75 -5.34 27.70
CA LEU A 124 -2.71 -5.92 28.63
C LEU A 124 -1.96 -6.62 29.76
N ARG A 125 -1.98 -6.04 30.97
CA ARG A 125 -1.41 -6.62 32.19
C ARG A 125 -2.43 -7.58 32.81
N LEU A 126 -2.13 -8.87 32.83
CA LEU A 126 -2.97 -9.92 33.39
C LEU A 126 -2.86 -9.95 34.92
N THR A 127 -3.99 -9.93 35.61
CA THR A 127 -4.09 -9.96 37.08
C THR A 127 -5.19 -10.94 37.53
N ALA A 128 -5.03 -11.52 38.72
CA ALA A 128 -5.96 -12.55 39.23
C ALA A 128 -7.35 -12.00 39.63
N ALA A 129 -7.47 -10.68 39.83
CA ALA A 129 -8.68 -10.00 40.30
C ALA A 129 -8.72 -8.54 39.81
N PRO A 130 -9.90 -7.88 39.84
CA PRO A 130 -10.07 -6.45 39.53
C PRO A 130 -9.52 -5.53 40.64
N ASP A 131 -8.27 -5.74 41.04
CA ASP A 131 -7.56 -4.95 42.05
C ASP A 131 -6.29 -4.35 41.43
N PRO A 132 -6.22 -3.02 41.23
CA PRO A 132 -5.03 -2.33 40.72
C PRO A 132 -3.75 -2.60 41.51
N ARG A 133 -3.84 -2.97 42.80
CA ARG A 133 -2.67 -3.31 43.61
C ARG A 133 -1.94 -4.57 43.11
N LEU A 134 -2.63 -5.44 42.36
CA LEU A 134 -2.06 -6.62 41.72
C LEU A 134 -1.39 -6.33 40.38
N PHE A 135 -1.29 -5.05 39.97
CA PHE A 135 -0.74 -4.68 38.66
C PHE A 135 0.76 -5.01 38.55
N GLU A 136 1.55 -4.70 39.58
CA GLU A 136 2.99 -4.97 39.63
C GLU A 136 3.30 -6.48 39.66
N ASP A 137 2.55 -7.25 40.46
CA ASP A 137 2.63 -8.72 40.50
C ASP A 137 2.06 -9.39 39.24
N GLY A 138 1.34 -8.64 38.41
CA GLY A 138 0.75 -9.11 37.17
C GLY A 138 1.79 -9.33 36.08
N ARG A 139 1.43 -10.14 35.06
CA ARG A 139 2.27 -10.38 33.87
C ARG A 139 1.62 -9.83 32.61
N ASP A 140 2.39 -9.34 31.66
CA ASP A 140 1.83 -8.97 30.36
C ASP A 140 1.29 -10.21 29.63
N LEU A 141 0.14 -10.06 28.97
CA LEU A 141 -0.33 -11.02 27.97
C LEU A 141 0.76 -11.17 26.91
N VAL A 142 1.23 -12.40 26.66
CA VAL A 142 2.20 -12.66 25.58
C VAL A 142 1.50 -12.64 24.22
N GLY A 143 2.13 -12.04 23.21
CA GLY A 143 1.60 -12.00 21.84
C GLY A 143 1.65 -13.37 21.15
N PRO A 144 0.94 -13.58 20.03
CA PRO A 144 0.88 -14.88 19.33
C PRO A 144 2.23 -15.43 18.83
N ARG A 145 3.29 -14.62 18.86
CA ARG A 145 4.67 -15.04 18.58
C ARG A 145 5.32 -15.81 19.72
N GLY A 146 4.79 -15.71 20.94
CA GLY A 146 5.27 -16.43 22.13
C GLY A 146 6.57 -15.86 22.75
N VAL A 147 6.92 -14.60 22.44
CA VAL A 147 8.17 -13.97 22.90
C VAL A 147 7.91 -12.56 23.43
N GLU A 148 7.38 -11.67 22.59
CA GLU A 148 7.05 -10.30 22.97
C GLU A 148 5.67 -10.21 23.64
N PRO A 149 5.43 -9.24 24.54
CA PRO A 149 4.10 -8.85 24.99
C PRO A 149 3.15 -8.58 23.82
N TRP A 150 1.87 -8.90 23.99
CA TRP A 150 0.80 -8.43 23.13
C TRP A 150 0.65 -6.93 23.34
N SER A 151 0.68 -6.18 22.23
CA SER A 151 0.54 -4.74 22.30
C SER A 151 -0.12 -4.14 21.06
N ILE A 152 -0.56 -2.89 21.21
CA ILE A 152 -1.00 -1.98 20.16
C ILE A 152 -0.02 -0.80 20.19
N ASP A 153 0.92 -0.72 19.24
CA ASP A 153 1.87 0.41 19.20
C ASP A 153 1.23 1.73 18.78
N LEU A 154 1.87 2.85 19.13
CA LEU A 154 1.51 4.20 18.70
C LEU A 154 1.32 4.32 17.18
N PHE A 155 2.09 3.58 16.38
CA PHE A 155 1.93 3.59 14.92
C PHE A 155 0.65 2.87 14.47
N GLN A 156 0.31 1.70 15.04
CA GLN A 156 -0.99 1.06 14.84
C GLN A 156 -2.14 1.95 15.34
N MET A 157 -1.94 2.65 16.46
CA MET A 157 -2.92 3.59 16.97
C MET A 157 -3.23 4.75 16.00
N MET A 158 -2.44 5.01 14.95
CA MET A 158 -2.75 6.03 13.95
C MET A 158 -3.98 5.69 13.08
N GLU A 159 -4.45 4.44 13.02
CA GLU A 159 -5.68 4.14 12.28
C GLU A 159 -6.90 4.85 12.92
N PRO A 160 -7.88 5.34 12.14
CA PRO A 160 -9.10 5.94 12.68
C PRO A 160 -9.85 5.05 13.68
N ALA A 161 -9.74 3.72 13.54
CA ALA A 161 -10.35 2.75 14.45
C ALA A 161 -9.83 2.82 15.90
N TYR A 162 -8.61 3.34 16.13
CA TYR A 162 -7.99 3.50 17.44
C TYR A 162 -7.96 4.96 17.93
N ALA A 163 -8.73 5.86 17.31
CA ALA A 163 -8.86 7.24 17.76
C ALA A 163 -9.21 7.38 19.27
N PRO A 164 -10.10 6.55 19.86
CA PRO A 164 -10.40 6.66 21.30
C PRO A 164 -9.19 6.39 22.20
N MET A 165 -8.27 5.50 21.78
CA MET A 165 -7.01 5.25 22.49
C MET A 165 -6.07 6.45 22.37
N ARG A 166 -5.88 7.00 21.16
CA ARG A 166 -5.05 8.21 20.96
C ARG A 166 -5.55 9.38 21.80
N ASN A 167 -6.86 9.60 21.81
CA ASN A 167 -7.49 10.69 22.54
C ASN A 167 -7.26 10.55 24.05
N MET A 168 -7.38 9.33 24.61
CA MET A 168 -7.05 9.06 26.01
C MET A 168 -5.57 9.35 26.32
N LEU A 169 -4.64 8.85 25.50
CA LEU A 169 -3.20 9.10 25.72
C LEU A 169 -2.84 10.60 25.69
N LEU A 170 -3.46 11.37 24.79
CA LEU A 170 -3.30 12.83 24.75
C LEU A 170 -3.91 13.50 25.99
N ARG A 171 -5.13 13.12 26.38
CA ARG A 171 -5.84 13.69 27.54
C ARG A 171 -5.08 13.49 28.85
N GLU A 172 -4.45 12.32 29.01
CA GLU A 172 -3.74 11.96 30.24
C GLU A 172 -2.28 12.43 30.29
N GLY A 173 -1.77 13.03 29.20
CA GLY A 173 -0.38 13.45 29.06
C GLY A 173 0.61 12.30 28.81
N LEU A 174 0.12 11.08 28.56
CA LEU A 174 0.92 9.88 28.32
C LEU A 174 1.64 9.91 26.96
N CYS A 175 1.17 10.74 26.02
CA CYS A 175 1.81 10.99 24.75
C CYS A 175 1.69 12.48 24.37
N SER A 176 2.74 13.07 23.78
CA SER A 176 2.68 14.47 23.33
C SER A 176 1.96 14.60 21.97
N PRO A 177 1.24 15.71 21.71
CA PRO A 177 0.67 16.00 20.40
C PRO A 177 1.73 16.03 19.29
N SER A 178 2.91 16.56 19.58
CA SER A 178 4.03 16.64 18.64
C SER A 178 4.54 15.26 18.21
N LEU A 179 4.61 14.29 19.13
CA LEU A 179 5.00 12.91 18.79
C LEU A 179 3.99 12.25 17.84
N LEU A 180 2.70 12.45 18.08
CA LEU A 180 1.66 11.95 17.17
C LEU A 180 1.71 12.63 15.80
N TYR A 181 1.99 13.93 15.76
CA TYR A 181 2.13 14.69 14.52
C TYR A 181 3.34 14.24 13.68
N GLU A 182 4.49 13.93 14.29
CA GLU A 182 5.62 13.35 13.56
C GLU A 182 5.36 11.90 13.10
N LEU A 183 4.66 11.09 13.89
CA LEU A 183 4.17 9.77 13.47
C LEU A 183 3.19 9.86 12.29
N GLU A 184 2.31 10.87 12.28
CA GLU A 184 1.37 11.14 11.20
C GLU A 184 2.07 11.65 9.92
N LYS A 185 3.14 12.44 10.03
CA LYS A 185 4.01 12.74 8.87
C LYS A 185 4.71 11.49 8.33
N GLY A 186 5.12 10.59 9.22
CA GLY A 186 5.68 9.27 8.87
C GLY A 186 4.67 8.33 8.17
N PHE A 187 3.37 8.64 8.23
CA PHE A 187 2.27 7.80 7.72
C PHE A 187 2.12 7.77 6.18
N THR A 188 3.08 8.30 5.41
CA THR A 188 3.00 8.51 3.95
C THR A 188 3.11 7.23 3.10
N GLY A 189 2.10 6.35 3.20
CA GLY A 189 1.82 5.27 2.23
C GLY A 189 1.69 3.86 2.82
N HIS A 190 2.07 3.68 4.09
CA HIS A 190 2.04 2.40 4.78
C HIS A 190 0.79 2.31 5.67
N ARG A 191 -0.12 1.37 5.36
CA ARG A 191 -1.12 0.94 6.35
C ARG A 191 -0.37 0.28 7.51
N PRO A 192 -0.83 0.44 8.75
CA PRO A 192 -0.57 -0.53 9.80
C PRO A 192 -1.00 -1.93 9.33
N MET A 193 -0.01 -2.73 8.92
CA MET A 193 -0.18 -4.17 8.96
C MET A 193 -0.20 -4.54 10.43
N ASN A 194 -1.35 -5.06 10.89
CA ASN A 194 -1.47 -5.71 12.19
C ASN A 194 -0.46 -6.87 12.25
N ASP A 195 0.18 -7.03 13.40
CA ASP A 195 1.17 -8.08 13.66
C ASP A 195 2.34 -8.10 12.64
N VAL A 196 3.14 -7.03 12.63
CA VAL A 196 4.49 -7.01 12.04
C VAL A 196 5.51 -6.74 13.15
N GLN A 197 6.56 -7.56 13.23
CA GLN A 197 7.61 -7.40 14.24
C GLN A 197 8.36 -6.08 14.09
N LYS A 198 8.70 -5.49 15.23
CA LYS A 198 9.26 -4.15 15.34
C LYS A 198 10.76 -4.29 15.59
N LEU A 199 11.58 -3.43 14.97
CA LEU A 199 13.00 -3.30 15.26
C LEU A 199 13.29 -1.84 15.62
N TYR A 200 13.76 -1.62 16.85
CA TYR A 200 14.14 -0.31 17.39
C TYR A 200 15.66 -0.12 17.43
N TYR A 201 16.41 -1.22 17.55
CA TYR A 201 17.87 -1.23 17.60
C TYR A 201 18.45 -2.42 16.82
N LEU A 202 19.70 -2.29 16.37
CA LEU A 202 20.47 -3.42 15.82
C LEU A 202 20.72 -4.45 16.94
N GLU A 203 20.75 -5.74 16.62
CA GLU A 203 20.81 -6.85 17.60
C GLU A 203 19.53 -7.11 18.41
N GLN A 204 18.41 -6.41 18.16
CA GLN A 204 17.12 -6.83 18.70
C GLN A 204 16.71 -8.22 18.15
N PRO A 205 16.30 -9.18 19.01
CA PRO A 205 15.79 -10.48 18.57
C PRO A 205 14.45 -10.39 17.83
N PHE A 206 14.21 -11.28 16.87
CA PHE A 206 12.93 -11.41 16.16
C PHE A 206 12.64 -12.85 15.72
N VAL A 207 11.38 -13.26 15.76
CA VAL A 207 10.92 -14.60 15.36
C VAL A 207 10.77 -14.71 13.84
N ALA A 208 11.20 -15.83 13.25
CA ALA A 208 10.84 -16.23 11.90
C ALA A 208 10.14 -17.60 11.90
N ASP A 209 9.11 -17.72 11.07
CA ASP A 209 8.49 -19.01 10.70
C ASP A 209 9.19 -19.55 9.45
N LEU A 210 9.77 -20.74 9.55
CA LEU A 210 10.48 -21.41 8.45
C LEU A 210 9.54 -21.78 7.29
N GLY A 211 8.25 -21.94 7.57
CA GLY A 211 7.19 -22.19 6.58
C GLY A 211 6.70 -20.92 5.86
N CYS A 212 7.30 -19.75 6.11
CA CYS A 212 6.92 -18.48 5.50
C CYS A 212 7.97 -17.97 4.51
N TRP A 213 7.54 -17.61 3.30
CA TRP A 213 8.41 -17.15 2.19
C TRP A 213 9.04 -15.77 2.40
N ASN A 214 8.41 -14.92 3.22
CA ASN A 214 8.86 -13.57 3.56
C ASN A 214 8.85 -13.36 5.08
N LEU A 215 9.99 -12.95 5.62
CA LEU A 215 10.07 -12.30 6.91
C LEU A 215 9.89 -10.79 6.70
N THR A 216 8.88 -10.20 7.35
CA THR A 216 8.64 -8.74 7.30
C THR A 216 8.84 -8.13 8.67
N LEU A 217 9.62 -7.05 8.72
CA LEU A 217 9.99 -6.32 9.92
C LEU A 217 9.69 -4.82 9.69
N ARG A 218 9.31 -4.10 10.75
CA ARG A 218 9.13 -2.65 10.76
C ARG A 218 10.28 -2.04 11.56
N VAL A 219 11.12 -1.26 10.88
CA VAL A 219 12.28 -0.58 11.47
C VAL A 219 11.84 0.82 11.90
N PHE A 220 12.06 1.15 13.17
CA PHE A 220 11.82 2.47 13.73
C PHE A 220 13.17 3.19 13.86
N GLY A 221 13.31 4.31 13.16
CA GLY A 221 14.42 5.24 13.33
C GLY A 221 14.00 6.51 14.08
N PRO A 222 14.96 7.41 14.38
CA PRO A 222 14.69 8.63 15.14
C PRO A 222 13.62 9.56 14.55
N SER A 223 13.42 9.52 13.23
CA SER A 223 12.44 10.38 12.52
C SER A 223 11.78 9.68 11.33
N SER A 224 11.85 8.35 11.24
CA SER A 224 11.19 7.61 10.16
C SER A 224 10.81 6.19 10.57
N ILE A 225 9.75 5.66 9.96
CA ILE A 225 9.31 4.28 10.12
C ILE A 225 9.40 3.62 8.76
N SER A 226 10.14 2.52 8.69
CA SER A 226 10.46 1.82 7.45
C SER A 226 10.06 0.36 7.51
N HIS A 227 9.93 -0.28 6.35
CA HIS A 227 9.72 -1.71 6.24
C HIS A 227 10.95 -2.40 5.67
N VAL A 228 11.31 -3.55 6.26
CA VAL A 228 12.34 -4.47 5.76
C VAL A 228 11.66 -5.80 5.45
N SER A 229 11.94 -6.36 4.28
CA SER A 229 11.39 -7.66 3.87
C SER A 229 12.51 -8.59 3.44
N VAL A 230 12.91 -9.50 4.33
CA VAL A 230 13.85 -10.57 4.00
C VAL A 230 13.08 -11.67 3.28
N GLN A 231 13.22 -11.72 1.96
CA GLN A 231 12.58 -12.73 1.12
C GLN A 231 13.44 -13.98 1.01
N ARG A 232 12.80 -15.16 0.90
CA ARG A 232 13.46 -16.45 0.57
C ARG A 232 14.52 -16.93 1.57
N LEU A 233 14.51 -16.44 2.81
CA LEU A 233 15.53 -16.74 3.82
C LEU A 233 15.75 -18.25 4.04
N PHE A 234 14.66 -19.02 4.02
CA PHE A 234 14.64 -20.48 4.22
C PHE A 234 14.03 -21.23 3.02
N MET A 235 14.11 -20.66 1.81
CA MET A 235 13.52 -21.24 0.59
C MET A 235 14.58 -21.89 -0.28
N ASP A 236 14.39 -23.18 -0.61
CA ASP A 236 15.21 -23.84 -1.62
C ASP A 236 14.78 -23.35 -3.00
N PHE A 237 15.72 -22.75 -3.71
CA PHE A 237 15.52 -22.12 -5.01
C PHE A 237 16.36 -22.86 -6.08
N ARG A 238 15.72 -23.80 -6.77
CA ARG A 238 16.29 -24.52 -7.92
C ARG A 238 15.63 -24.05 -9.20
N ALA A 239 16.32 -24.23 -10.34
CA ALA A 239 15.76 -23.89 -11.65
C ALA A 239 14.46 -24.67 -11.97
N SER A 240 14.33 -25.90 -11.44
CA SER A 240 13.18 -26.78 -11.64
C SER A 240 12.08 -26.66 -10.58
N HIS A 241 12.39 -26.17 -9.38
CA HIS A 241 11.44 -26.15 -8.26
C HIS A 241 11.80 -25.11 -7.19
N GLN A 242 10.77 -24.51 -6.57
CA GLN A 242 10.91 -23.59 -5.42
C GLN A 242 10.10 -24.16 -4.26
N SER A 243 10.74 -24.35 -3.11
CA SER A 243 10.07 -24.97 -1.96
C SER A 243 10.54 -24.41 -0.62
N LEU A 244 9.70 -24.55 0.40
CA LEU A 244 10.03 -24.28 1.79
C LEU A 244 10.20 -25.65 2.47
N PRO A 245 11.42 -26.21 2.52
CA PRO A 245 11.64 -27.57 3.01
C PRO A 245 11.32 -27.74 4.48
N TYR A 246 11.36 -26.66 5.27
CA TYR A 246 11.22 -26.70 6.71
C TYR A 246 9.97 -25.99 7.23
N SER A 247 9.64 -26.30 8.47
CA SER A 247 8.64 -25.63 9.28
C SER A 247 9.00 -25.69 10.75
N GLY A 248 8.36 -24.85 11.54
CA GLY A 248 8.80 -24.53 12.90
C GLY A 248 9.20 -23.05 12.97
N ARG A 249 9.45 -22.57 14.18
CA ARG A 249 9.77 -21.18 14.48
C ARG A 249 11.14 -21.07 15.11
N VAL A 250 11.89 -20.06 14.70
CA VAL A 250 13.23 -19.76 15.21
C VAL A 250 13.30 -18.31 15.67
N LEU A 251 13.99 -18.06 16.77
CA LEU A 251 14.38 -16.72 17.19
C LEU A 251 15.69 -16.37 16.48
N LEU A 252 15.71 -15.26 15.77
CA LEU A 252 16.81 -14.75 14.98
C LEU A 252 17.29 -13.39 15.51
N ARG A 253 18.46 -12.95 15.03
CA ARG A 253 19.04 -11.64 15.33
C ARG A 253 19.86 -11.13 14.15
N PHE A 254 19.78 -9.84 13.84
CA PHE A 254 20.76 -9.17 12.98
C PHE A 254 21.97 -8.79 13.81
N GLU A 255 23.18 -9.08 13.34
CA GLU A 255 24.42 -8.67 14.00
C GLU A 255 25.46 -8.25 12.94
N ARG A 256 26.46 -7.46 13.36
CA ARG A 256 27.58 -7.09 12.47
C ARG A 256 28.43 -8.33 12.18
N SER A 257 28.82 -8.50 10.92
CA SER A 257 29.68 -9.62 10.52
C SER A 257 31.06 -9.50 11.12
N THR A 258 31.54 -10.58 11.73
CA THR A 258 32.94 -10.77 12.14
C THR A 258 33.73 -11.69 11.19
N LEU A 259 33.11 -12.11 10.08
CA LEU A 259 33.75 -12.96 9.06
C LEU A 259 34.87 -12.19 8.32
N PRO A 260 36.06 -12.79 8.09
CA PRO A 260 37.19 -12.11 7.44
C PRO A 260 36.88 -11.54 6.05
N GLU A 261 36.05 -12.21 5.25
CA GLU A 261 35.63 -11.72 3.92
C GLU A 261 34.75 -10.46 3.95
N HIS A 262 34.31 -10.04 5.14
CA HIS A 262 33.53 -8.84 5.38
C HIS A 262 34.32 -7.78 6.18
N ASP A 263 35.61 -7.98 6.43
CA ASP A 263 36.45 -6.99 7.11
C ASP A 263 36.45 -5.65 6.36
N GLY A 264 36.47 -4.55 7.12
CA GLY A 264 36.29 -3.19 6.61
C GLY A 264 34.93 -2.87 5.96
N THR A 265 33.96 -3.80 5.96
CA THR A 265 32.62 -3.58 5.37
C THR A 265 31.53 -3.42 6.43
N ASN A 266 30.48 -2.65 6.13
CA ASN A 266 29.32 -2.52 7.01
C ASN A 266 28.30 -3.65 6.76
N THR A 267 28.75 -4.90 6.87
CA THR A 267 27.93 -6.08 6.53
C THR A 267 27.21 -6.63 7.75
N LEU A 268 25.90 -6.83 7.63
CA LEU A 268 25.08 -7.55 8.61
C LEU A 268 24.92 -9.03 8.21
N VAL A 269 24.94 -9.91 9.20
CA VAL A 269 24.53 -11.32 9.09
C VAL A 269 23.32 -11.59 9.97
N ILE A 270 22.68 -12.74 9.79
CA ILE A 270 21.58 -13.20 10.66
C ILE A 270 22.05 -14.41 11.46
N ARG A 271 21.97 -14.34 12.79
CA ARG A 271 22.22 -15.48 13.70
C ARG A 271 20.90 -16.10 14.15
N VAL A 272 20.87 -17.43 14.24
CA VAL A 272 19.81 -18.17 14.94
C VAL A 272 20.15 -18.18 16.43
N LEU A 273 19.32 -17.58 17.27
CA LEU A 273 19.50 -17.59 18.72
C LEU A 273 18.94 -18.87 19.36
N LYS A 274 17.73 -19.28 18.95
CA LYS A 274 17.00 -20.40 19.56
C LYS A 274 15.97 -20.99 18.61
N VAL A 275 15.74 -22.30 18.70
CA VAL A 275 14.56 -22.97 18.11
C VAL A 275 13.39 -22.83 19.08
N LEU A 276 12.30 -22.20 18.63
CA LEU A 276 11.09 -21.95 19.43
C LEU A 276 10.03 -23.04 19.23
N GLU A 277 9.90 -23.56 18.00
CA GLU A 277 9.12 -24.77 17.70
C GLU A 277 10.00 -25.76 16.94
N PRO A 278 9.91 -27.08 17.23
CA PRO A 278 10.74 -28.10 16.59
C PRO A 278 10.73 -28.01 15.06
N ILE A 279 11.92 -28.01 14.47
CA ILE A 279 12.07 -27.90 13.02
C ILE A 279 11.71 -29.24 12.38
N LYS A 280 10.72 -29.22 11.47
CA LYS A 280 10.25 -30.40 10.73
C LYS A 280 10.41 -30.20 9.24
N CYS A 281 11.08 -31.14 8.57
CA CYS A 281 11.07 -31.21 7.12
C CYS A 281 9.67 -31.58 6.62
N ARG A 282 9.18 -30.85 5.62
CA ARG A 282 7.86 -31.05 4.98
C ARG A 282 7.92 -31.79 3.65
N ILE A 283 9.12 -32.05 3.14
CA ILE A 283 9.34 -32.63 1.82
C ILE A 283 9.90 -34.06 2.00
N PRO A 284 9.13 -35.10 1.66
CA PRO A 284 9.62 -36.48 1.69
C PRO A 284 10.85 -36.64 0.78
N GLY A 285 11.91 -37.28 1.28
CA GLY A 285 13.14 -37.49 0.52
C GLY A 285 13.92 -36.21 0.19
N TYR A 286 13.76 -35.13 0.96
CA TYR A 286 14.55 -33.92 0.78
C TYR A 286 16.05 -34.21 0.95
N ASP A 287 16.85 -33.82 -0.04
CA ASP A 287 18.31 -34.02 -0.10
C ASP A 287 19.12 -33.09 0.82
N MET A 288 18.44 -32.39 1.75
CA MET A 288 19.04 -31.48 2.72
C MET A 288 19.89 -30.35 2.12
N ARG A 289 19.63 -29.97 0.84
CA ARG A 289 20.40 -28.94 0.12
C ARG A 289 20.49 -27.61 0.88
N LEU A 290 19.40 -27.17 1.51
CA LEU A 290 19.46 -26.16 2.57
C LEU A 290 19.66 -26.89 3.91
N PRO A 291 20.67 -26.52 4.72
CA PRO A 291 20.85 -27.10 6.04
C PRO A 291 19.72 -26.71 6.99
N ILE A 292 19.55 -27.48 8.06
CA ILE A 292 18.61 -27.17 9.14
C ILE A 292 19.14 -25.94 9.90
N PRO A 293 18.33 -24.90 10.16
CA PRO A 293 18.75 -23.77 11.00
C PRO A 293 19.03 -24.21 12.46
N GLU A 294 20.29 -24.17 12.87
CA GLU A 294 20.76 -24.57 14.20
C GLU A 294 20.95 -23.36 15.14
N ALA A 295 20.57 -23.50 16.41
CA ALA A 295 20.81 -22.48 17.42
C ALA A 295 22.32 -22.20 17.60
N GLY A 296 22.68 -20.92 17.70
CA GLY A 296 24.06 -20.44 17.75
C GLY A 296 24.73 -20.26 16.39
N LYS A 297 24.21 -20.83 15.29
CA LYS A 297 24.79 -20.70 13.95
C LYS A 297 24.28 -19.46 13.20
N LEU A 298 25.04 -19.03 12.19
CA LEU A 298 24.57 -18.05 11.21
C LEU A 298 23.64 -18.72 10.20
N VAL A 299 22.65 -17.98 9.70
CA VAL A 299 21.74 -18.46 8.66
C VAL A 299 22.49 -18.54 7.33
N GLU A 300 22.38 -19.68 6.65
CA GLU A 300 22.98 -19.91 5.33
C GLU A 300 21.94 -19.87 4.21
N THR A 301 22.36 -19.46 3.01
CA THR A 301 21.49 -19.29 1.84
C THR A 301 22.26 -19.51 0.53
N TYR A 302 21.54 -19.75 -0.57
CA TYR A 302 22.17 -19.95 -1.89
C TYR A 302 22.35 -18.64 -2.65
N LYS A 303 23.60 -18.19 -2.80
CA LYS A 303 23.93 -17.05 -3.67
C LYS A 303 23.78 -17.46 -5.14
N ALA A 304 22.88 -16.79 -5.85
CA ALA A 304 22.53 -17.05 -7.26
C ALA A 304 22.19 -18.53 -7.58
N GLY A 305 21.67 -19.29 -6.59
CA GLY A 305 21.29 -20.70 -6.75
C GLY A 305 22.46 -21.69 -6.86
N ARG A 306 23.72 -21.22 -6.83
CA ARG A 306 24.92 -22.03 -7.18
C ARG A 306 25.79 -22.43 -5.99
N LYS A 307 25.98 -21.56 -4.99
CA LYS A 307 26.82 -21.83 -3.82
C LYS A 307 26.07 -21.50 -2.52
N LEU A 308 26.14 -22.40 -1.55
CA LEU A 308 25.70 -22.16 -0.17
C LEU A 308 26.71 -21.23 0.52
N THR A 309 26.22 -20.16 1.14
CA THR A 309 27.01 -19.12 1.80
C THR A 309 26.23 -18.54 2.97
N VAL A 310 26.90 -17.99 3.98
CA VAL A 310 26.25 -17.20 5.03
C VAL A 310 25.39 -16.09 4.42
N TYR A 311 24.19 -15.90 4.95
CA TYR A 311 23.32 -14.79 4.61
C TYR A 311 23.95 -13.49 5.11
N ALA A 312 24.35 -12.63 4.16
CA ALA A 312 25.09 -11.40 4.41
C ALA A 312 24.53 -10.23 3.60
N VAL A 313 24.51 -9.04 4.21
CA VAL A 313 23.93 -7.80 3.66
C VAL A 313 24.91 -6.65 3.90
N ASP A 314 25.67 -6.27 2.87
CA ASP A 314 26.49 -5.05 2.87
C ASP A 314 25.58 -3.81 2.87
N LEU A 315 25.59 -3.03 3.96
CA LEU A 315 24.79 -1.82 4.12
C LEU A 315 25.29 -0.62 3.28
N ALA A 316 26.48 -0.69 2.69
CA ALA A 316 26.91 0.27 1.66
C ALA A 316 26.33 -0.07 0.27
N LYS A 317 25.91 -1.32 0.04
CA LYS A 317 25.28 -1.79 -1.22
C LYS A 317 24.02 -2.65 -0.94
N PRO A 318 23.08 -2.17 -0.12
CA PRO A 318 22.00 -3.02 0.38
C PRO A 318 21.04 -3.36 -0.76
N PRO A 319 20.53 -4.61 -0.84
CA PRO A 319 19.41 -4.93 -1.72
C PRO A 319 18.22 -4.01 -1.44
N LEU A 320 17.43 -3.65 -2.46
CA LEU A 320 16.36 -2.65 -2.36
C LEU A 320 15.24 -2.94 -1.33
N PHE A 321 15.19 -4.15 -0.78
CA PHE A 321 14.27 -4.58 0.27
C PHE A 321 14.88 -4.52 1.69
N LEU A 322 16.14 -4.09 1.79
CA LEU A 322 16.98 -4.01 2.99
C LEU A 322 17.69 -2.66 3.15
N THR A 323 17.52 -1.73 2.20
CA THR A 323 18.05 -0.34 2.27
C THR A 323 17.74 0.35 3.59
N ASN A 324 16.67 -0.06 4.25
CA ASN A 324 16.14 0.55 5.45
C ASN A 324 16.75 -0.02 6.75
N LEU A 325 17.61 -1.05 6.68
CA LEU A 325 18.40 -1.51 7.83
C LEU A 325 19.52 -0.51 8.20
N THR A 326 19.93 0.36 7.26
CA THR A 326 20.91 1.44 7.53
C THR A 326 20.46 2.38 8.65
N VAL A 327 19.14 2.52 8.83
CA VAL A 327 18.50 3.32 9.89
C VAL A 327 18.87 2.83 11.30
N LEU A 328 19.18 1.54 11.47
CA LEU A 328 19.62 0.96 12.76
C LEU A 328 21.13 1.07 13.00
N VAL A 329 21.88 1.70 12.08
CA VAL A 329 23.34 1.66 12.03
C VAL A 329 23.99 3.05 11.93
N GLY A 330 23.20 4.09 11.65
CA GLY A 330 23.63 5.48 11.74
C GLY A 330 23.43 6.04 13.16
N GLU A 331 24.49 6.61 13.73
CA GLU A 331 24.64 7.03 15.14
C GLU A 331 24.56 5.88 16.18
N PRO A 332 25.24 6.01 17.34
CA PRO A 332 25.11 5.04 18.41
C PRO A 332 23.71 5.15 19.02
N GLY A 333 22.85 4.17 18.70
CA GLY A 333 21.62 3.97 19.45
C GLY A 333 21.90 3.76 20.94
N PRO A 334 20.91 4.00 21.82
CA PRO A 334 21.07 3.75 23.26
C PRO A 334 21.58 2.32 23.49
N PRO A 335 22.50 2.11 24.46
CA PRO A 335 23.01 0.78 24.75
C PRO A 335 21.84 -0.14 25.08
N ALA A 336 21.91 -1.40 24.61
CA ALA A 336 20.81 -2.35 24.75
C ALA A 336 20.27 -2.38 26.20
N PRO A 337 18.95 -2.30 26.40
CA PRO A 337 18.34 -2.01 27.70
C PRO A 337 18.85 -2.94 28.79
N THR A 338 19.29 -2.35 29.91
CA THR A 338 19.79 -3.10 31.07
C THR A 338 18.69 -3.53 32.04
N SER A 339 17.42 -3.31 31.64
CA SER A 339 16.21 -3.67 32.37
C SER A 339 16.16 -5.17 32.76
N PRO A 340 15.55 -5.56 33.90
CA PRO A 340 15.77 -6.87 34.53
C PRO A 340 15.42 -8.10 33.67
N THR A 341 14.60 -7.93 32.63
CA THR A 341 14.26 -8.97 31.65
C THR A 341 15.47 -9.51 30.87
N ALA A 342 16.63 -8.83 30.91
CA ALA A 342 17.85 -9.20 30.20
C ALA A 342 18.77 -10.22 30.93
N HIS A 343 18.44 -10.65 32.16
CA HIS A 343 19.36 -11.39 33.04
C HIS A 343 19.83 -12.79 32.59
N VAL A 344 19.34 -13.33 31.45
CA VAL A 344 19.64 -14.71 31.02
C VAL A 344 20.90 -14.83 30.14
N LEU A 345 21.41 -13.74 29.54
CA LEU A 345 22.38 -13.85 28.41
C LEU A 345 23.61 -12.91 28.46
N ARG A 346 24.25 -12.73 29.63
CA ARG A 346 25.52 -11.95 29.75
C ARG A 346 26.68 -12.72 30.41
N ARG A 347 27.38 -13.52 29.60
CA ARG A 347 28.84 -13.81 29.69
C ARG A 347 29.38 -13.99 28.25
N PHE A 348 30.70 -13.95 28.09
CA PHE A 348 31.45 -13.99 26.81
C PHE A 348 31.31 -12.68 25.98
N HIS A 349 32.36 -11.97 25.54
CA HIS A 349 33.83 -12.13 25.67
C HIS A 349 34.54 -10.75 25.70
N GLN A 350 35.82 -10.73 26.06
CA GLN A 350 36.73 -9.57 25.94
C GLN A 350 37.32 -9.46 24.52
N PRO A 351 37.73 -8.26 24.05
CA PRO A 351 38.40 -8.06 22.76
C PRO A 351 39.95 -8.04 22.89
N SER A 352 40.63 -8.23 21.74
CA SER A 352 42.09 -8.04 21.56
C SER A 352 42.35 -7.13 20.35
N THR A 353 43.49 -6.45 20.32
CA THR A 353 43.70 -5.19 19.57
C THR A 353 44.67 -5.23 18.38
N ALA A 354 44.51 -4.25 17.48
CA ALA A 354 45.45 -3.73 16.47
C ALA A 354 45.71 -4.64 15.22
N SER A 355 46.14 -4.12 14.05
CA SER A 355 46.64 -2.77 13.73
C SER A 355 46.34 -2.30 12.27
N SER A 356 46.78 -1.09 11.92
CA SER A 356 46.43 -0.31 10.72
C SER A 356 47.18 -0.63 9.41
N LEU A 357 46.66 -0.13 8.27
CA LEU A 357 47.43 0.60 7.23
C LEU A 357 46.52 1.28 6.16
N SER A 358 47.09 2.19 5.36
CA SER A 358 46.43 3.33 4.67
C SER A 358 46.17 3.15 3.14
N PRO A 359 45.39 4.03 2.47
CA PRO A 359 44.74 3.73 1.18
C PRO A 359 45.46 4.26 -0.09
N SER A 360 45.06 3.73 -1.26
CA SER A 360 45.50 4.17 -2.60
C SER A 360 44.33 4.65 -3.47
N SER A 361 44.53 5.70 -4.26
CA SER A 361 43.52 6.44 -5.03
C SER A 361 43.31 5.94 -6.47
N LYS A 362 42.11 6.15 -7.04
CA LYS A 362 41.84 6.10 -8.50
C LYS A 362 40.76 7.12 -8.93
N SER A 363 40.91 7.65 -10.15
CA SER A 363 40.19 8.80 -10.74
C SER A 363 38.91 8.41 -11.54
N PRO A 364 38.03 9.39 -11.90
CA PRO A 364 36.66 9.10 -12.32
C PRO A 364 36.43 8.98 -13.85
N ARG A 365 35.32 8.31 -14.23
CA ARG A 365 34.79 8.26 -15.62
C ARG A 365 33.63 9.25 -15.80
N LYS A 366 33.50 9.82 -17.02
CA LYS A 366 32.47 10.82 -17.41
C LYS A 366 31.05 10.43 -16.97
N LEU A 367 30.34 11.36 -16.30
CA LEU A 367 28.93 11.21 -15.97
C LEU A 367 28.05 11.47 -17.20
N VAL A 368 27.20 10.50 -17.54
CA VAL A 368 25.92 10.78 -18.24
C VAL A 368 25.03 11.56 -17.27
N SER A 369 24.41 12.66 -17.72
CA SER A 369 23.53 13.47 -16.86
C SER A 369 22.45 12.59 -16.24
N ARG A 370 22.24 12.76 -14.93
CA ARG A 370 21.19 12.06 -14.16
C ARG A 370 20.21 13.05 -13.56
N THR A 371 20.31 14.32 -13.94
CA THR A 371 19.74 15.46 -13.22
C THR A 371 18.86 16.26 -14.14
N ILE A 372 17.64 16.58 -13.70
CA ILE A 372 16.80 17.59 -14.35
C ILE A 372 16.77 18.87 -13.51
N GLN A 373 16.75 19.98 -14.23
CA GLN A 373 16.63 21.33 -13.73
C GLN A 373 15.20 21.86 -13.87
N THR A 374 14.44 21.37 -14.87
CA THR A 374 13.05 21.80 -15.11
C THR A 374 12.10 20.69 -15.58
N LEU A 375 10.79 20.95 -15.49
CA LEU A 375 9.73 20.21 -16.16
C LEU A 375 8.94 21.08 -17.16
N GLN A 376 9.36 22.34 -17.38
CA GLN A 376 8.77 23.28 -18.34
C GLN A 376 9.41 23.10 -19.73
N PRO A 377 8.63 22.71 -20.78
CA PRO A 377 9.16 22.51 -22.14
C PRO A 377 9.95 23.69 -22.70
N ASP A 378 9.50 24.91 -22.41
CA ASP A 378 10.10 26.18 -22.83
C ASP A 378 11.42 26.52 -22.12
N ARG A 379 11.78 25.77 -21.07
CA ARG A 379 13.00 25.98 -20.27
C ARG A 379 13.97 24.80 -20.30
N LEU A 380 13.67 23.77 -21.08
CA LEU A 380 14.52 22.59 -21.21
C LEU A 380 15.90 22.99 -21.74
N THR A 381 16.94 22.38 -21.17
CA THR A 381 18.33 22.51 -21.62
C THR A 381 18.89 21.15 -22.02
N ALA A 382 20.03 21.12 -22.72
CA ALA A 382 20.71 19.87 -23.01
C ALA A 382 21.13 19.06 -21.77
N SER A 383 21.16 19.68 -20.58
CA SER A 383 21.44 18.99 -19.31
C SER A 383 20.27 18.15 -18.82
N ASP A 384 19.03 18.49 -19.21
CA ASP A 384 17.79 17.81 -18.84
C ASP A 384 17.53 16.53 -19.66
N PHE A 385 18.36 16.27 -20.67
CA PHE A 385 18.25 15.08 -21.51
C PHE A 385 18.61 13.81 -20.74
N ILE A 386 17.69 12.85 -20.73
CA ILE A 386 17.82 11.59 -20.01
C ILE A 386 17.81 10.43 -21.00
N ASP A 387 18.72 9.49 -20.79
CA ASP A 387 18.66 8.16 -21.41
C ASP A 387 18.04 7.16 -20.42
N LEU A 388 16.92 6.54 -20.81
CA LEU A 388 16.22 5.47 -20.10
C LEU A 388 16.36 4.11 -20.78
N SER A 389 17.00 4.04 -21.95
CA SER A 389 16.96 2.91 -22.89
C SER A 389 17.36 1.59 -22.23
N ASP A 390 16.57 0.54 -22.47
CA ASP A 390 16.75 -0.82 -21.93
C ASP A 390 16.75 -0.95 -20.40
N LEU A 391 16.54 0.15 -19.65
CA LEU A 391 16.50 0.12 -18.19
C LEU A 391 15.11 -0.30 -17.70
N THR A 392 15.06 -1.20 -16.72
CA THR A 392 13.80 -1.50 -16.02
C THR A 392 13.35 -0.38 -15.08
N ARG A 393 14.29 0.50 -14.69
CA ARG A 393 14.11 1.66 -13.81
C ARG A 393 15.33 2.58 -13.87
N ARG A 394 15.12 3.87 -13.64
CA ARG A 394 16.18 4.89 -13.48
C ARG A 394 15.92 5.69 -12.20
N ILE A 395 16.99 6.15 -11.55
CA ILE A 395 16.90 7.22 -10.55
C ILE A 395 17.27 8.52 -11.26
N ILE A 396 16.38 9.50 -11.18
CA ILE A 396 16.52 10.83 -11.77
C ILE A 396 16.59 11.82 -10.62
N HIS A 397 17.67 12.58 -10.57
CA HIS A 397 17.87 13.63 -9.58
C HIS A 397 17.12 14.89 -10.02
N VAL A 398 16.31 15.45 -9.12
CA VAL A 398 15.55 16.67 -9.38
C VAL A 398 16.19 17.79 -8.59
N THR A 399 16.52 18.89 -9.27
CA THR A 399 17.17 20.06 -8.67
C THR A 399 16.13 20.95 -7.99
N SER A 400 16.30 21.21 -6.70
CA SER A 400 15.49 22.18 -5.94
C SER A 400 16.10 23.59 -5.98
N ARG A 401 15.30 24.63 -5.68
CA ARG A 401 15.74 26.03 -5.51
C ARG A 401 17.03 26.22 -4.69
N CYS A 402 17.29 25.38 -3.69
CA CYS A 402 18.51 25.46 -2.85
C CYS A 402 19.71 24.68 -3.43
N GLY A 403 19.67 24.24 -4.69
CA GLY A 403 20.74 23.46 -5.33
C GLY A 403 20.84 22.01 -4.86
N THR A 404 20.00 21.57 -3.92
CA THR A 404 19.99 20.18 -3.46
C THR A 404 19.31 19.26 -4.48
N TYR A 405 19.76 18.01 -4.52
CA TYR A 405 19.27 16.99 -5.44
C TYR A 405 18.47 15.92 -4.71
N SER A 406 17.21 15.72 -5.11
CA SER A 406 16.37 14.64 -4.60
C SER A 406 16.13 13.57 -5.67
N GLY A 407 16.42 12.31 -5.36
CA GLY A 407 16.32 11.20 -6.31
C GLY A 407 14.90 10.63 -6.45
N VAL A 408 14.35 10.67 -7.66
CA VAL A 408 13.06 10.08 -8.02
C VAL A 408 13.26 8.78 -8.80
N ARG A 409 12.54 7.73 -8.41
CA ARG A 409 12.55 6.46 -9.15
C ARG A 409 11.49 6.46 -10.25
N VAL A 410 11.93 6.34 -11.49
CA VAL A 410 11.08 6.26 -12.69
C VAL A 410 11.21 4.87 -13.32
N GLU A 411 10.09 4.31 -13.79
CA GLU A 411 9.97 2.92 -14.27
C GLU A 411 8.95 2.82 -15.41
N TYR A 412 9.21 1.98 -16.42
CA TYR A 412 8.37 1.89 -17.62
C TYR A 412 6.99 1.28 -17.33
N TYR A 413 6.97 0.23 -16.50
CA TYR A 413 5.75 -0.48 -16.14
C TYR A 413 5.78 -0.97 -14.69
N ASN A 414 4.92 -0.42 -13.85
CA ASN A 414 4.69 -0.88 -12.48
C ASN A 414 3.50 -1.85 -12.42
N GLY A 415 3.70 -3.08 -12.88
CA GLY A 415 2.69 -4.13 -12.81
C GLY A 415 2.55 -4.69 -11.39
N HIS A 416 1.46 -4.37 -10.68
CA HIS A 416 1.18 -5.01 -9.41
C HIS A 416 0.80 -6.50 -9.59
N PHE A 417 1.38 -7.33 -8.74
CA PHE A 417 1.18 -8.78 -8.64
C PHE A 417 -0.28 -9.21 -8.83
N THR A 418 -0.58 -9.83 -9.98
CA THR A 418 -1.63 -10.83 -10.04
C THR A 418 -1.22 -12.03 -9.17
N ARG A 419 -2.18 -12.66 -8.49
CA ARG A 419 -1.95 -13.76 -7.52
C ARG A 419 -1.30 -15.01 -8.14
N HIS A 420 -1.14 -15.03 -9.46
CA HIS A 420 -0.43 -16.02 -10.23
C HIS A 420 0.51 -15.32 -11.24
N LYS A 421 1.74 -15.86 -11.33
CA LYS A 421 2.88 -15.46 -12.17
C LYS A 421 3.47 -14.05 -11.90
N THR A 422 4.78 -14.04 -11.68
CA THR A 422 5.63 -12.85 -11.68
C THR A 422 5.71 -12.27 -13.09
N GLN A 423 5.07 -11.13 -13.35
CA GLN A 423 5.50 -10.30 -14.49
C GLN A 423 6.80 -9.60 -14.09
N ALA A 424 7.85 -9.80 -14.89
CA ALA A 424 9.11 -9.10 -14.72
C ALA A 424 8.90 -7.59 -14.89
N HIS A 425 9.72 -6.79 -14.19
CA HIS A 425 9.86 -5.37 -14.55
C HIS A 425 10.32 -5.30 -15.99
N LEU A 426 9.53 -4.65 -16.85
CA LEU A 426 9.89 -4.51 -18.25
C LEU A 426 10.85 -3.33 -18.44
N PRO A 427 11.85 -3.47 -19.31
CA PRO A 427 12.71 -2.35 -19.68
C PRO A 427 11.90 -1.28 -20.43
N PHE A 428 12.36 -0.03 -20.37
CA PHE A 428 12.01 0.97 -21.36
C PHE A 428 12.46 0.51 -22.76
N PRO A 429 11.80 0.97 -23.85
CA PRO A 429 12.28 0.74 -25.21
C PRO A 429 13.76 1.13 -25.41
N SER A 430 14.45 0.46 -26.32
CA SER A 430 15.89 0.65 -26.61
C SER A 430 16.26 2.02 -27.20
N ASN A 431 15.27 2.87 -27.47
CA ASN A 431 15.41 4.25 -27.93
C ASN A 431 14.77 5.27 -26.96
N ALA A 432 14.50 4.90 -25.70
CA ALA A 432 13.83 5.75 -24.73
C ALA A 432 14.73 6.89 -24.20
N ARG A 433 14.98 7.88 -25.04
CA ARG A 433 15.87 9.03 -24.76
C ARG A 433 15.15 10.34 -25.06
N GLY A 434 15.38 11.35 -24.24
CA GLY A 434 14.70 12.64 -24.35
C GLY A 434 14.41 13.28 -23.00
N PHE A 435 13.27 13.94 -22.87
CA PHE A 435 13.00 14.90 -21.80
C PHE A 435 11.77 14.53 -20.97
N LEU A 436 11.88 14.65 -19.64
CA LEU A 436 10.69 14.70 -18.78
C LEU A 436 10.07 16.09 -18.85
N TYR A 437 8.75 16.15 -18.91
CA TYR A 437 8.03 17.42 -18.91
C TYR A 437 6.65 17.29 -18.28
N TYR A 438 6.10 18.40 -17.79
CA TYR A 438 4.73 18.45 -17.30
C TYR A 438 3.75 18.77 -18.43
N HIS A 439 2.71 17.96 -18.55
CA HIS A 439 1.63 18.10 -19.51
C HIS A 439 0.29 18.29 -18.79
N ASN A 440 -0.42 19.35 -19.13
CA ASN A 440 -1.82 19.54 -18.78
C ASN A 440 -2.59 19.93 -20.05
N ASP A 441 -3.69 19.26 -20.33
CA ASP A 441 -4.58 19.64 -21.44
C ASP A 441 -5.35 20.92 -21.04
N PRO A 442 -5.30 22.02 -21.82
CA PRO A 442 -6.02 23.25 -21.51
C PRO A 442 -7.54 23.10 -21.48
N THR A 443 -8.09 22.06 -22.12
CA THR A 443 -9.53 21.78 -22.15
C THR A 443 -10.02 20.95 -20.96
N LEU A 444 -9.09 20.38 -20.18
CA LEU A 444 -9.39 19.58 -18.99
C LEU A 444 -9.04 20.32 -17.70
N PRO A 445 -9.68 20.00 -16.57
CA PRO A 445 -9.30 20.55 -15.28
C PRO A 445 -7.82 20.34 -14.97
N HIS A 446 -7.17 21.31 -14.32
CA HIS A 446 -5.74 21.21 -13.94
C HIS A 446 -5.41 19.98 -13.07
N THR A 447 -6.43 19.35 -12.46
CA THR A 447 -6.32 18.09 -11.72
C THR A 447 -6.02 16.87 -12.59
N THR A 448 -6.09 17.00 -13.92
CA THR A 448 -5.84 15.92 -14.90
C THR A 448 -4.40 15.86 -15.41
N GLY A 449 -3.58 16.86 -15.10
CA GLY A 449 -2.21 16.93 -15.61
C GLY A 449 -1.29 15.82 -15.10
N CYS A 450 -0.14 15.68 -15.76
CA CYS A 450 0.78 14.57 -15.58
C CYS A 450 2.20 14.92 -16.01
N ILE A 451 3.20 14.23 -15.46
CA ILE A 451 4.55 14.23 -16.05
C ILE A 451 4.58 13.16 -17.14
N ARG A 452 5.10 13.50 -18.32
CA ARG A 452 5.31 12.60 -19.46
C ARG A 452 6.80 12.58 -19.84
N PHE A 453 7.16 11.69 -20.76
CA PHE A 453 8.50 11.59 -21.32
C PHE A 453 8.43 11.76 -22.85
N ARG A 454 9.02 12.84 -23.36
CA ARG A 454 9.12 13.18 -24.78
C ARG A 454 10.38 12.52 -25.34
N LEU A 455 10.24 11.69 -26.36
CA LEU A 455 11.33 11.04 -27.09
C LEU A 455 11.95 12.03 -28.09
N THR A 456 13.27 12.19 -28.05
CA THR A 456 14.03 13.00 -29.02
C THR A 456 15.27 12.25 -29.50
N SER A 457 15.71 12.52 -30.73
CA SER A 457 16.88 11.87 -31.32
C SER A 457 18.21 12.29 -30.66
N ALA A 458 18.27 13.52 -30.14
CA ALA A 458 19.41 14.11 -29.46
C ALA A 458 18.99 15.00 -28.27
N SER A 459 19.98 15.51 -27.53
CA SER A 459 19.83 16.39 -26.37
C SER A 459 19.54 17.85 -26.69
N ASP A 460 19.14 18.18 -27.92
CA ASP A 460 18.74 19.54 -28.29
C ASP A 460 17.26 19.77 -27.91
N PRO A 461 16.94 20.75 -27.03
CA PRO A 461 15.57 21.10 -26.69
C PRO A 461 14.71 21.54 -27.89
N ALA A 462 15.31 22.04 -28.97
CA ALA A 462 14.56 22.40 -30.18
C ALA A 462 13.85 21.19 -30.83
N LEU A 463 14.32 19.96 -30.55
CA LEU A 463 13.71 18.71 -31.00
C LEU A 463 12.49 18.30 -30.16
N PHE A 464 12.17 19.02 -29.08
CA PHE A 464 11.04 18.66 -28.21
C PHE A 464 9.70 18.70 -28.95
N THR A 465 9.50 19.68 -29.83
CA THR A 465 8.24 19.89 -30.58
C THR A 465 8.00 18.85 -31.68
N SER A 466 9.08 18.32 -32.26
CA SER A 466 9.04 17.26 -33.29
C SER A 466 9.18 15.84 -32.71
N GLY A 467 9.42 15.70 -31.41
CA GLY A 467 9.51 14.42 -30.71
C GLY A 467 8.15 13.79 -30.39
N ASP A 468 8.12 12.48 -30.18
CA ASP A 468 6.93 11.71 -29.80
C ASP A 468 6.82 11.51 -28.29
N ASP A 469 5.60 11.39 -27.74
CA ASP A 469 5.46 10.89 -26.36
C ASP A 469 5.82 9.40 -26.30
N LEU A 470 6.68 9.02 -25.34
CA LEU A 470 6.93 7.62 -24.99
C LEU A 470 5.61 6.92 -24.71
N LEU A 471 5.27 5.86 -25.45
CA LEU A 471 4.03 5.13 -25.24
C LEU A 471 4.17 4.06 -24.15
N GLY A 472 3.20 4.03 -23.25
CA GLY A 472 3.04 2.97 -22.25
C GLY A 472 2.45 1.69 -22.85
N ARG A 473 2.43 0.62 -22.03
CA ARG A 473 1.91 -0.71 -22.37
C ARG A 473 0.41 -0.75 -22.77
N ASN A 474 -0.30 0.35 -22.62
CA ASN A 474 -1.71 0.53 -23.01
C ASN A 474 -1.87 1.24 -24.38
N GLY A 475 -0.79 1.63 -25.05
CA GLY A 475 -0.83 2.39 -26.30
C GLY A 475 -1.12 3.89 -26.12
N LEU A 476 -1.18 4.37 -24.87
CA LEU A 476 -1.31 5.78 -24.52
C LEU A 476 0.04 6.35 -24.05
N PRO A 477 0.24 7.67 -24.05
CA PRO A 477 1.42 8.31 -23.46
C PRO A 477 1.72 7.80 -22.04
N TRP A 478 2.94 7.30 -21.85
CA TRP A 478 3.50 6.98 -20.55
C TRP A 478 3.48 8.24 -19.69
N SER A 479 2.94 8.12 -18.49
CA SER A 479 2.66 9.27 -17.64
C SER A 479 2.70 8.93 -16.16
N ILE A 480 3.10 9.91 -15.36
CA ILE A 480 2.92 9.95 -13.90
C ILE A 480 1.83 11.00 -13.65
N SER A 481 0.61 10.57 -13.32
CA SER A 481 -0.52 11.48 -13.15
C SER A 481 -0.38 12.36 -11.90
N LEU A 482 -1.04 13.52 -11.88
CA LEU A 482 -1.04 14.41 -10.72
C LEU A 482 -1.46 13.69 -9.43
N PHE A 483 -2.43 12.76 -9.51
CA PHE A 483 -2.78 11.91 -8.38
C PHE A 483 -1.60 11.11 -7.83
N GLN A 484 -0.79 10.51 -8.72
CA GLN A 484 0.39 9.77 -8.31
C GLN A 484 1.46 10.71 -7.72
N LEU A 485 1.65 11.91 -8.28
CA LEU A 485 2.53 12.95 -7.72
C LEU A 485 2.06 13.40 -6.32
N ALA A 486 0.77 13.65 -6.17
CA ALA A 486 0.16 14.13 -4.93
C ALA A 486 0.24 13.10 -3.80
N THR A 487 0.03 11.82 -4.11
CA THR A 487 -0.17 10.74 -3.12
C THR A 487 1.01 9.79 -2.90
N GLN A 488 1.99 9.72 -3.80
CA GLN A 488 3.14 8.80 -3.66
C GLN A 488 4.41 9.54 -3.24
N SER A 489 4.90 9.25 -2.04
CA SER A 489 6.16 9.77 -1.49
C SER A 489 7.38 9.55 -2.41
N LYS A 490 7.41 8.46 -3.21
CA LYS A 490 8.47 8.21 -4.20
C LYS A 490 8.58 9.28 -5.31
N TYR A 491 7.54 10.09 -5.51
CA TYR A 491 7.50 11.21 -6.45
C TYR A 491 7.55 12.58 -5.76
N ALA A 492 7.87 12.65 -4.46
CA ALA A 492 7.86 13.90 -3.68
C ALA A 492 8.72 15.01 -4.31
N ALA A 493 9.88 14.70 -4.91
CA ALA A 493 10.70 15.72 -5.56
C ALA A 493 10.09 16.24 -6.87
N PHE A 494 9.42 15.40 -7.67
CA PHE A 494 8.61 15.86 -8.79
C PHE A 494 7.42 16.70 -8.32
N LYS A 495 6.72 16.28 -7.25
CA LYS A 495 5.63 17.04 -6.63
C LYS A 495 6.08 18.44 -6.23
N SER A 496 7.20 18.53 -5.51
CA SER A 496 7.81 19.81 -5.13
C SER A 496 8.20 20.62 -6.36
N LYS A 497 8.82 20.01 -7.38
CA LYS A 497 9.28 20.72 -8.58
C LYS A 497 8.13 21.32 -9.39
N VAL A 498 7.05 20.56 -9.61
CA VAL A 498 5.85 21.04 -10.31
C VAL A 498 5.20 22.24 -9.59
N VAL A 499 5.22 22.26 -8.26
CA VAL A 499 4.74 23.42 -7.47
C VAL A 499 5.76 24.58 -7.48
N GLU A 500 7.06 24.27 -7.38
CA GLU A 500 8.18 25.21 -7.38
C GLU A 500 8.24 26.07 -8.65
N GLU A 501 7.92 25.47 -9.80
CA GLU A 501 7.92 26.10 -11.12
C GLU A 501 6.60 26.80 -11.46
N GLY A 502 5.58 26.71 -10.60
CA GLY A 502 4.25 27.28 -10.85
C GLY A 502 3.42 26.52 -11.89
N LEU A 503 3.84 25.31 -12.29
CA LEU A 503 3.10 24.44 -13.21
C LEU A 503 1.74 24.00 -12.65
N ILE A 504 1.62 23.94 -11.31
CA ILE A 504 0.36 23.76 -10.57
C ILE A 504 0.40 24.59 -9.29
N ALA A 505 -0.72 25.26 -8.97
CA ALA A 505 -0.88 25.92 -7.68
C ALA A 505 -0.86 24.93 -6.50
N ALA A 506 -0.25 25.31 -5.37
CA ALA A 506 -0.21 24.46 -4.17
C ALA A 506 -1.62 24.07 -3.66
N SER A 507 -2.63 24.92 -3.86
CA SER A 507 -4.04 24.62 -3.62
C SER A 507 -4.56 23.48 -4.50
N ALA A 508 -4.35 23.53 -5.83
CA ALA A 508 -4.77 22.47 -6.74
C ALA A 508 -4.04 21.13 -6.45
N MET A 509 -2.78 21.17 -5.99
CA MET A 509 -2.06 19.99 -5.50
C MET A 509 -2.66 19.42 -4.20
N ARG A 510 -3.23 20.27 -3.34
CA ARG A 510 -4.00 19.85 -2.15
C ARG A 510 -5.39 19.33 -2.53
N GLU A 511 -6.11 19.98 -3.44
CA GLU A 511 -7.38 19.49 -3.99
C GLU A 511 -7.19 18.10 -4.65
N ALA A 512 -6.07 17.88 -5.33
CA ALA A 512 -5.64 16.58 -5.86
C ALA A 512 -5.38 15.49 -4.78
N THR A 513 -5.32 15.89 -3.51
CA THR A 513 -5.17 15.01 -2.34
C THR A 513 -6.48 14.90 -1.54
N GLU A 514 -7.20 16.01 -1.37
CA GLU A 514 -8.38 16.17 -0.50
C GLU A 514 -9.69 15.76 -1.20
N GLY A 515 -9.92 16.19 -2.45
CA GLY A 515 -11.14 15.88 -3.23
C GLY A 515 -11.28 14.41 -3.66
N TRP A 516 -10.28 13.59 -3.32
CA TRP A 516 -10.09 12.21 -3.80
C TRP A 516 -10.54 11.18 -2.75
N GLY A 517 -11.31 11.64 -1.77
CA GLY A 517 -12.15 10.79 -0.92
C GLY A 517 -11.42 10.08 0.22
N GLY A 518 -10.40 10.71 0.81
CA GLY A 518 -9.91 10.49 2.19
C GLY A 518 -9.52 9.07 2.63
N ASN A 519 -9.54 8.08 1.74
CA ASN A 519 -9.44 6.66 2.09
C ASN A 519 -8.32 5.98 1.30
N PRO A 520 -7.08 5.94 1.85
CA PRO A 520 -5.89 5.35 1.21
C PRO A 520 -6.08 3.89 0.74
N SER A 521 -7.08 3.20 1.27
CA SER A 521 -7.53 1.87 0.83
C SER A 521 -7.94 1.82 -0.63
N ARG A 522 -8.66 2.84 -1.12
CA ARG A 522 -9.04 2.97 -2.53
C ARG A 522 -7.83 3.41 -3.36
N CYS A 523 -6.97 4.28 -2.82
CA CYS A 523 -5.75 4.74 -3.51
C CYS A 523 -4.84 3.61 -4.00
N LYS A 524 -4.68 2.52 -3.24
CA LYS A 524 -3.86 1.36 -3.70
C LYS A 524 -4.40 0.64 -4.93
N PHE A 525 -5.71 0.73 -5.19
CA PHE A 525 -6.36 0.22 -6.40
C PHE A 525 -6.10 1.16 -7.60
N TRP A 526 -5.98 2.46 -7.33
CA TRP A 526 -5.80 3.52 -8.32
C TRP A 526 -4.39 3.66 -8.90
N ILE A 527 -3.35 3.25 -8.16
CA ILE A 527 -1.94 3.44 -8.55
C ILE A 527 -1.57 2.85 -9.91
N THR A 528 -2.27 1.80 -10.37
CA THR A 528 -2.08 1.13 -11.67
C THR A 528 -3.32 1.22 -12.57
N THR A 529 -4.27 2.09 -12.23
CA THR A 529 -5.56 2.22 -12.91
C THR A 529 -5.51 3.41 -13.87
N GLN A 530 -6.07 3.24 -15.07
CA GLN A 530 -6.21 4.35 -16.02
C GLN A 530 -7.35 5.28 -15.58
N SER A 531 -7.12 6.57 -15.75
CA SER A 531 -8.07 7.64 -15.43
C SER A 531 -8.95 7.96 -16.63
N LEU A 532 -10.25 8.11 -16.41
CA LEU A 532 -11.21 8.72 -17.34
C LEU A 532 -11.69 10.04 -16.76
N HIS A 533 -11.62 11.10 -17.56
CA HIS A 533 -11.99 12.47 -17.21
C HIS A 533 -13.20 12.98 -17.99
N TYR A 534 -13.50 12.34 -19.12
CA TYR A 534 -14.64 12.63 -20.00
C TYR A 534 -15.11 11.34 -20.71
N LEU A 535 -16.36 11.32 -21.19
CA LEU A 535 -16.86 10.24 -22.05
C LEU A 535 -16.12 10.25 -23.39
N GLU A 536 -16.04 9.11 -24.09
CA GLU A 536 -15.26 8.94 -25.33
C GLU A 536 -13.73 9.01 -25.18
N GLN A 537 -13.20 9.30 -23.99
CA GLN A 537 -11.77 9.21 -23.73
C GLN A 537 -11.24 7.78 -23.98
N PRO A 538 -10.16 7.61 -24.77
CA PRO A 538 -9.51 6.33 -24.97
C PRO A 538 -8.87 5.74 -23.70
N PHE A 539 -8.94 4.42 -23.54
CA PHE A 539 -8.23 3.65 -22.52
C PHE A 539 -7.83 2.26 -23.05
N GLY A 540 -6.67 1.75 -22.62
CA GLY A 540 -6.19 0.43 -23.04
C GLY A 540 -6.78 -0.71 -22.22
N VAL A 541 -7.00 -1.86 -22.86
CA VAL A 541 -7.46 -3.10 -22.22
C VAL A 541 -6.58 -4.27 -22.67
N ASN A 542 -6.13 -5.07 -21.70
CA ASN A 542 -5.53 -6.37 -21.94
C ASN A 542 -6.65 -7.41 -22.01
N VAL A 543 -6.85 -8.04 -23.18
CA VAL A 543 -7.99 -8.95 -23.39
C VAL A 543 -7.81 -10.30 -22.68
N ALA A 544 -6.57 -10.74 -22.45
CA ALA A 544 -6.24 -11.87 -21.57
C ALA A 544 -6.28 -11.51 -20.07
N GLY A 545 -6.45 -10.23 -19.74
CA GLY A 545 -6.35 -9.72 -18.39
C GLY A 545 -7.67 -9.68 -17.64
N HIS A 546 -7.56 -9.40 -16.34
CA HIS A 546 -8.59 -8.63 -15.66
C HIS A 546 -8.17 -7.16 -15.73
N THR A 547 -8.83 -6.33 -16.54
CA THR A 547 -8.81 -4.88 -16.30
C THR A 547 -9.59 -4.65 -15.02
N ARG A 548 -8.89 -4.52 -13.89
CA ARG A 548 -9.56 -4.54 -12.58
C ARG A 548 -10.37 -3.27 -12.31
N SER A 549 -9.99 -2.15 -12.92
CA SER A 549 -10.64 -0.86 -12.71
C SER A 549 -10.26 0.19 -13.74
N LEU A 550 -11.14 1.18 -13.87
CA LEU A 550 -10.88 2.54 -14.33
C LEU A 550 -11.29 3.51 -13.22
N ALA A 551 -10.52 4.59 -13.06
CA ALA A 551 -10.82 5.65 -12.12
C ALA A 551 -11.55 6.75 -12.88
N VAL A 552 -12.70 7.19 -12.38
CA VAL A 552 -13.54 8.19 -13.04
C VAL A 552 -13.47 9.50 -12.27
N PHE A 553 -13.20 10.57 -13.00
CA PHE A 553 -13.02 11.91 -12.46
C PHE A 553 -13.91 12.89 -13.19
N THR A 554 -14.63 13.70 -12.44
CA THR A 554 -15.31 14.90 -12.95
C THR A 554 -14.86 16.10 -12.10
N PRO A 555 -15.13 17.34 -12.53
CA PRO A 555 -14.80 18.52 -11.74
C PRO A 555 -15.40 18.56 -10.33
N SER A 556 -16.44 17.76 -10.05
CA SER A 556 -17.20 17.78 -8.79
C SER A 556 -17.24 16.44 -8.04
N ARG A 557 -16.87 15.32 -8.66
CA ARG A 557 -16.94 13.98 -8.05
C ARG A 557 -15.82 13.05 -8.55
N THR A 558 -15.42 12.13 -7.69
CA THR A 558 -14.48 11.04 -8.01
C THR A 558 -15.18 9.68 -7.78
N GLY A 559 -14.97 8.73 -8.69
CA GLY A 559 -15.72 7.47 -8.76
C GLY A 559 -14.89 6.29 -9.28
N SER A 560 -15.41 5.08 -9.12
CA SER A 560 -14.76 3.81 -9.47
C SER A 560 -15.59 2.91 -10.35
N VAL A 561 -15.05 2.63 -11.54
CA VAL A 561 -15.64 1.72 -12.50
C VAL A 561 -14.83 0.45 -12.54
N MET A 562 -15.42 -0.64 -12.09
CA MET A 562 -14.81 -1.97 -12.08
C MET A 562 -15.06 -2.65 -13.44
N VAL A 563 -14.17 -2.39 -14.40
CA VAL A 563 -14.28 -2.81 -15.82
C VAL A 563 -13.83 -4.27 -16.03
N VAL A 564 -14.38 -5.19 -15.23
CA VAL A 564 -14.06 -6.62 -15.36
C VAL A 564 -14.80 -7.23 -16.56
N GLN A 565 -14.19 -8.25 -17.17
CA GLN A 565 -14.88 -9.20 -18.06
C GLN A 565 -15.43 -8.63 -19.39
N LEU A 566 -14.99 -7.46 -19.84
CA LEU A 566 -15.38 -6.90 -21.16
C LEU A 566 -15.19 -7.87 -22.34
N PHE A 567 -14.13 -8.69 -22.27
CA PHE A 567 -13.70 -9.61 -23.32
C PHE A 567 -13.74 -11.08 -22.87
N TRP A 568 -14.56 -11.43 -21.87
CA TRP A 568 -14.62 -12.78 -21.33
C TRP A 568 -15.77 -13.59 -21.93
N ASP A 569 -15.51 -14.89 -22.16
CA ASP A 569 -16.59 -15.84 -22.34
C ASP A 569 -17.24 -16.14 -20.99
N MET A 570 -18.49 -15.70 -20.83
CA MET A 570 -19.26 -15.85 -19.59
C MET A 570 -20.07 -17.16 -19.53
N ARG A 571 -19.89 -18.08 -20.48
CA ARG A 571 -20.49 -19.42 -20.41
C ARG A 571 -19.94 -20.19 -19.20
N ARG A 572 -20.84 -20.85 -18.45
CA ARG A 572 -20.55 -21.61 -17.21
C ARG A 572 -19.40 -22.63 -17.30
N ARG A 573 -19.07 -23.12 -18.50
CA ARG A 573 -18.02 -24.11 -18.74
C ARG A 573 -16.66 -23.53 -19.13
N VAL A 574 -16.59 -22.24 -19.49
CA VAL A 574 -15.37 -21.62 -20.07
C VAL A 574 -14.82 -20.51 -19.16
N LEU A 575 -15.69 -19.64 -18.61
CA LEU A 575 -15.39 -18.54 -17.66
C LEU A 575 -13.94 -18.01 -17.67
N ALA A 576 -13.48 -17.60 -18.85
CA ALA A 576 -12.10 -17.21 -19.10
C ALA A 576 -12.02 -16.18 -20.24
N PRO A 577 -10.93 -15.40 -20.33
CA PRO A 577 -10.63 -14.64 -21.54
C PRO A 577 -10.25 -15.61 -22.67
N PRO A 578 -10.96 -15.62 -23.81
CA PRO A 578 -10.66 -16.50 -24.93
C PRO A 578 -9.51 -16.01 -25.81
N TYR A 579 -9.04 -14.77 -25.59
CA TYR A 579 -8.03 -14.12 -26.40
C TYR A 579 -6.87 -13.57 -25.57
N THR A 580 -5.68 -13.50 -26.16
CA THR A 580 -4.55 -12.68 -25.73
C THR A 580 -4.47 -11.38 -26.55
N GLY A 581 -3.52 -10.50 -26.19
CA GLY A 581 -3.31 -9.22 -26.87
C GLY A 581 -3.91 -8.02 -26.15
N ARG A 582 -3.91 -6.87 -26.83
CA ARG A 582 -4.33 -5.58 -26.27
C ARG A 582 -5.05 -4.72 -27.27
N VAL A 583 -6.03 -3.98 -26.77
CA VAL A 583 -6.81 -3.02 -27.55
C VAL A 583 -6.86 -1.68 -26.84
N LEU A 584 -6.82 -0.60 -27.61
CA LEU A 584 -7.29 0.72 -27.18
C LEU A 584 -8.79 0.78 -27.47
N VAL A 585 -9.59 1.13 -26.47
CA VAL A 585 -11.05 1.22 -26.55
C VAL A 585 -11.54 2.56 -26.00
N ARG A 586 -12.81 2.89 -26.24
CA ARG A 586 -13.52 3.96 -25.53
C ARG A 586 -14.95 3.56 -25.17
N PHE A 587 -15.53 4.23 -24.18
CA PHE A 587 -16.99 4.26 -24.00
C PHE A 587 -17.58 5.38 -24.83
N GLU A 588 -18.65 5.10 -25.57
CA GLU A 588 -19.40 6.11 -26.32
C GLU A 588 -20.91 5.89 -26.14
N ARG A 589 -21.71 6.93 -26.37
CA ARG A 589 -23.18 6.82 -26.28
C ARG A 589 -23.70 5.88 -27.37
N SER A 590 -24.63 5.00 -27.02
CA SER A 590 -25.24 4.07 -27.96
C SER A 590 -26.13 4.79 -28.97
N ALA A 591 -25.84 4.63 -30.26
CA ALA A 591 -26.73 5.03 -31.36
C ALA A 591 -27.67 3.89 -31.84
N LEU A 592 -27.70 2.75 -31.15
CA LEU A 592 -28.54 1.60 -31.52
C LEU A 592 -30.04 1.90 -31.30
N PRO A 593 -30.95 1.58 -32.26
CA PRO A 593 -32.37 1.90 -32.16
C PRO A 593 -33.05 1.36 -30.89
N GLU A 594 -32.70 0.16 -30.45
CA GLU A 594 -33.23 -0.47 -29.23
C GLU A 594 -32.85 0.26 -27.93
N HIS A 595 -31.88 1.18 -27.99
CA HIS A 595 -31.43 2.01 -26.87
C HIS A 595 -31.96 3.45 -26.93
N ALA A 596 -32.80 3.81 -27.92
CA ALA A 596 -33.25 5.19 -28.16
C ALA A 596 -34.02 5.85 -26.99
N HIS A 597 -34.55 5.06 -26.05
CA HIS A 597 -35.35 5.55 -24.91
C HIS A 597 -34.65 5.42 -23.54
N GLY A 598 -33.33 5.17 -23.50
CA GLY A 598 -32.58 5.08 -22.24
C GLY A 598 -31.11 5.47 -22.39
N ARG A 599 -30.38 5.56 -21.27
CA ARG A 599 -28.97 5.99 -21.27
C ARG A 599 -28.05 4.79 -21.36
N PHE A 600 -27.70 4.39 -22.58
CA PHE A 600 -26.80 3.27 -22.84
C PHE A 600 -25.43 3.72 -23.35
N LEU A 601 -24.37 3.12 -22.80
CA LEU A 601 -23.01 3.20 -23.36
C LEU A 601 -22.66 1.91 -24.09
N VAL A 602 -21.89 2.01 -25.16
CA VAL A 602 -21.23 0.88 -25.83
C VAL A 602 -19.72 1.05 -25.77
N VAL A 603 -18.98 -0.06 -25.96
CA VAL A 603 -17.51 -0.05 -26.01
C VAL A 603 -17.07 -0.18 -27.47
N ARG A 604 -16.35 0.81 -27.99
CA ARG A 604 -15.73 0.74 -29.34
C ARG A 604 -14.25 0.38 -29.23
N VAL A 605 -13.80 -0.52 -30.10
CA VAL A 605 -12.37 -0.80 -30.32
C VAL A 605 -11.82 0.26 -31.27
N LEU A 606 -10.86 1.04 -30.80
CA LEU A 606 -10.20 2.09 -31.58
C LEU A 606 -8.98 1.55 -32.32
N LYS A 607 -8.15 0.75 -31.64
CA LYS A 607 -6.91 0.20 -32.18
C LYS A 607 -6.53 -1.11 -31.50
N ILE A 608 -5.91 -2.04 -32.22
CA ILE A 608 -5.22 -3.21 -31.67
C ILE A 608 -3.76 -2.81 -31.43
N VAL A 609 -3.32 -2.91 -30.17
CA VAL A 609 -2.01 -2.45 -29.69
C VAL A 609 -1.01 -3.61 -29.58
N GLU A 610 -1.47 -4.78 -29.14
CA GLU A 610 -0.74 -6.05 -29.22
C GLU A 610 -1.67 -7.03 -29.96
N PRO A 611 -1.18 -7.83 -30.93
CA PRO A 611 -2.02 -8.73 -31.74
C PRO A 611 -2.96 -9.62 -30.92
N ILE A 612 -4.15 -9.87 -31.46
CA ILE A 612 -5.16 -10.71 -30.83
C ILE A 612 -4.98 -12.16 -31.27
N GLU A 613 -4.65 -13.04 -30.33
CA GLU A 613 -4.47 -14.48 -30.58
C GLU A 613 -5.46 -15.28 -29.72
N VAL A 614 -5.80 -16.50 -30.15
CA VAL A 614 -6.69 -17.39 -29.39
C VAL A 614 -5.94 -17.98 -28.20
N ALA A 615 -6.40 -17.69 -26.98
CA ALA A 615 -5.78 -18.14 -25.74
C ALA A 615 -6.19 -19.55 -25.30
N ILE A 616 -7.33 -20.05 -25.81
CA ILE A 616 -7.93 -21.33 -25.43
C ILE A 616 -7.80 -22.32 -26.59
N PRO A 617 -7.06 -23.44 -26.45
CA PRO A 617 -6.97 -24.46 -27.49
C PRO A 617 -8.35 -24.99 -27.89
N GLY A 618 -8.62 -25.04 -29.20
CA GLY A 618 -9.91 -25.52 -29.73
C GLY A 618 -11.11 -24.62 -29.42
N TYR A 619 -10.90 -23.33 -29.14
CA TYR A 619 -12.00 -22.39 -28.87
C TYR A 619 -12.97 -22.28 -30.05
N ASP A 620 -14.27 -22.36 -29.75
CA ASP A 620 -15.36 -22.35 -30.72
C ASP A 620 -15.75 -20.94 -31.22
N MET A 621 -14.92 -19.93 -30.93
CA MET A 621 -15.08 -18.54 -31.36
C MET A 621 -16.39 -17.87 -30.91
N TRP A 622 -17.04 -18.42 -29.87
CA TRP A 622 -18.33 -17.95 -29.33
C TRP A 622 -18.34 -16.48 -28.90
N PHE A 623 -17.21 -15.98 -28.39
CA PHE A 623 -16.98 -14.54 -28.22
C PHE A 623 -16.27 -14.03 -29.48
N PRO A 624 -16.85 -13.12 -30.28
CA PRO A 624 -16.24 -12.67 -31.53
C PRO A 624 -14.89 -11.98 -31.33
N VAL A 625 -13.96 -12.16 -32.28
CA VAL A 625 -12.66 -11.49 -32.27
C VAL A 625 -12.87 -9.96 -32.28
N PRO A 626 -12.25 -9.20 -31.36
CA PRO A 626 -12.25 -7.73 -31.41
C PRO A 626 -11.63 -7.22 -32.72
N LYS A 627 -12.31 -6.29 -33.40
CA LYS A 627 -11.82 -5.65 -34.65
C LYS A 627 -11.75 -4.15 -34.49
N GLU A 628 -10.72 -3.51 -35.05
CA GLU A 628 -10.61 -2.04 -35.08
C GLU A 628 -11.85 -1.40 -35.71
N GLY A 629 -12.23 -0.22 -35.23
CA GLY A 629 -13.43 0.50 -35.63
C GLY A 629 -14.76 -0.11 -35.14
N SER A 630 -14.80 -1.38 -34.72
CA SER A 630 -16.03 -2.08 -34.35
C SER A 630 -16.45 -1.90 -32.88
N LEU A 631 -17.74 -2.07 -32.60
CA LEU A 631 -18.23 -2.22 -31.23
C LEU A 631 -17.87 -3.62 -30.70
N VAL A 632 -17.43 -3.70 -29.44
CA VAL A 632 -17.23 -4.97 -28.74
C VAL A 632 -18.55 -5.75 -28.74
N GLN A 633 -18.51 -6.99 -29.20
CA GLN A 633 -19.69 -7.85 -29.32
C GLN A 633 -19.79 -8.84 -28.15
N ARG A 634 -21.00 -9.29 -27.83
CA ARG A 634 -21.27 -10.43 -26.94
C ARG A 634 -22.39 -11.28 -27.52
N HIS A 635 -22.50 -12.54 -27.08
CA HIS A 635 -23.67 -13.36 -27.41
C HIS A 635 -24.79 -13.19 -26.38
N ALA A 636 -26.00 -13.01 -26.86
CA ALA A 636 -27.26 -13.01 -26.11
C ALA A 636 -28.15 -14.12 -26.67
N GLY A 637 -28.09 -15.31 -26.06
CA GLY A 637 -28.70 -16.51 -26.62
C GLY A 637 -28.05 -16.89 -27.96
N LYS A 638 -28.86 -17.01 -29.02
CA LYS A 638 -28.39 -17.34 -30.39
C LYS A 638 -27.91 -16.12 -31.20
N LYS A 639 -28.06 -14.89 -30.70
CA LYS A 639 -27.70 -13.66 -31.44
C LYS A 639 -26.42 -13.03 -30.90
N THR A 640 -25.55 -12.58 -31.79
CA THR A 640 -24.46 -11.65 -31.48
C THR A 640 -25.03 -10.23 -31.39
N VAL A 641 -24.74 -9.50 -30.32
CA VAL A 641 -25.19 -8.12 -30.09
C VAL A 641 -24.06 -7.27 -29.51
N PRO A 642 -24.04 -5.95 -29.73
CA PRO A 642 -23.07 -5.07 -29.08
C PRO A 642 -23.13 -5.16 -27.55
N LEU A 643 -21.97 -5.05 -26.91
CA LEU A 643 -21.85 -4.93 -25.47
C LEU A 643 -22.34 -3.54 -25.04
N SER A 644 -23.59 -3.48 -24.58
CA SER A 644 -24.18 -2.29 -23.97
C SER A 644 -24.16 -2.33 -22.44
N ILE A 645 -24.03 -1.13 -21.87
CA ILE A 645 -24.09 -0.81 -20.43
C ILE A 645 -25.25 0.14 -20.25
N ASP A 646 -26.30 -0.32 -19.56
CA ASP A 646 -27.41 0.50 -19.09
C ASP A 646 -26.93 1.37 -17.91
N LEU A 647 -27.03 2.70 -18.02
CA LEU A 647 -26.70 3.66 -16.97
C LEU A 647 -27.89 3.99 -16.05
N ASP A 648 -29.10 3.61 -16.44
CA ASP A 648 -30.31 3.72 -15.63
C ASP A 648 -30.44 2.49 -14.70
N ASN A 649 -30.01 1.30 -15.16
CA ASN A 649 -29.88 0.07 -14.36
C ASN A 649 -28.44 -0.51 -14.32
N PRO A 650 -27.45 0.25 -13.82
CA PRO A 650 -26.05 -0.15 -13.89
C PRO A 650 -25.72 -1.35 -12.99
N ARG A 651 -25.11 -2.38 -13.61
CA ARG A 651 -24.54 -3.55 -12.92
C ARG A 651 -23.59 -3.12 -11.80
N HIS A 652 -23.49 -3.94 -10.75
CA HIS A 652 -22.56 -3.71 -9.63
C HIS A 652 -21.13 -3.43 -10.14
N GLY A 653 -20.61 -2.24 -9.81
CA GLY A 653 -19.29 -1.79 -10.22
C GLY A 653 -19.23 -0.87 -11.44
N LEU A 654 -20.32 -0.65 -12.19
CA LEU A 654 -20.33 0.26 -13.35
C LEU A 654 -21.09 1.58 -13.11
N LYS A 655 -21.67 1.77 -11.92
CA LYS A 655 -22.54 2.92 -11.59
C LYS A 655 -21.87 4.28 -11.82
N ASP A 656 -20.57 4.36 -11.53
CA ASP A 656 -19.81 5.61 -11.61
C ASP A 656 -19.49 6.04 -13.06
N LEU A 657 -19.81 5.23 -14.09
CA LEU A 657 -19.79 5.69 -15.50
C LEU A 657 -20.84 6.76 -15.76
N ALA A 658 -21.95 6.78 -15.01
CA ALA A 658 -22.97 7.82 -15.10
C ALA A 658 -22.48 9.20 -14.58
N LEU A 659 -21.24 9.30 -14.09
CA LEU A 659 -20.59 10.59 -13.83
C LEU A 659 -20.00 11.22 -15.10
N LEU A 660 -19.69 10.42 -16.13
CA LEU A 660 -19.09 10.89 -17.40
C LEU A 660 -20.13 11.26 -18.47
N ALA A 661 -21.39 10.81 -18.31
CA ALA A 661 -22.40 10.74 -19.37
C ALA A 661 -23.60 11.65 -19.12
#